data_AF-A0AAD8FCQ9-F1
#
_entry.id   AF-A0AAD8FCQ9-F1
#
_cell.length_a   1.000
_cell.length_b   1.000
_cell.length_c   1.000
_cell.angle_alpha   90.00
_cell.angle_beta   90.00
_cell.angle_gamma   90.00
#
_symmetry.space_group_name_H-M   'P 1'
#
loop_
_entity.id
_entity.type
_entity.pdbx_description
1 polymer ?
#
loop_
_entity_poly.entity_id
_entity_poly.type
_entity_poly.pdbx_seq_one_letter_code
_entity_poly.pdbx_strand_id
1 'polypeptide(L)'
;MPILSRCYWFYVDYISNFVIRIVSLIFSHVSLKDCSSPFKRTLPVVFAWGEQNSGALGLNGWEKKTICSPSQIFSLDGKEIQSISSGTGEAGEGLQSHHVIQVAVGASHSVVLTQNHEVLTWGKNTEGQLGKGDVEESSRATPTMVKSLSVFCVLQVACGDNHTVILTDEGCVATWGADMFGQLGLGVDKYMRKHRNQPCFLDCLKGLPIAQVAAGGNHSFILSKSGSVYGWGRNSFGQLGLNDTVDHYSPKQCRPLRNERIKYICCGENHTACLTKDGRMFTFGLGTYGQLGHGSYKNELLPRLVIELSGSEISQIACGRNHTMAFDAKSEHLYTFGFGACGQLGLSTSENKNTPVIVAGSFISKTAQHTSMQVDNQGPDVKVKSIHAGGNHSFVIAEDIDMCQPDDYRIEDPTRQILTISQDRIEKLHSFQKNDIFSYELIEEMRKIFSNASCLNGSFLLPNEEHYNTNITKHGVDMSAVRTFFQDFAQFSNVELRQKILEALENVFLSMPECPLDEEALRVYLILPECHLFDQTELYSSIICPFAQSLLSLSKANLIRIKFWWPMNQACFFDRLILIYKKCFKYLLEPQLQKKSLLEVRKCQSALFISLEMLKRLNEVNETNGEILPYNNFYVAELKEKVDIKEDYANWTLKKKHQNHFWGVTLEPGLFLSKYPFLFDEKAKKMLLQSDAELKLQDAERKSQNVMSLQWQLIDFSRFYLRLIVNRSTILQDTIEQLKYKNRSDLKKPFQIIIQGEEDVYQPVIQKEYFRLILAQIFNPDFRMFKIAPKSNLQWFCPLENSTITEELVNKFRLTGVLCGLGIYNSTITSLPFPLALYKKLLKKPVTRDDFRELDPYMEGAFQNLLDYDGDDIEDNFLLFFETLIPGDTRRVNHTCKAEYVDLYVDDILNKSVEVQFKAFSEGFHSVCDGSVLDSFHPQELQAMVAYEDDNDFEDLEKKTMYPFFYCKDHQTIKMFWEVFHEMSLENKKKFLVFVTGSDRIPIFGMKPIQIQPTWQSEDFLPVALLCHHILELPIYTKKETLKEKLLMAIQQTERFGLIRT
;
A
#
# COMPACT_ATOMS: atom_id res chain seq x y z
N MET A 1 -65.85 19.95 25.55
CA MET A 1 -64.77 19.15 24.93
C MET A 1 -65.33 18.44 23.73
N PRO A 2 -65.15 19.00 22.53
CA PRO A 2 -64.24 18.39 21.55
C PRO A 2 -63.47 19.46 20.75
N ILE A 3 -62.17 19.64 21.04
CA ILE A 3 -61.28 20.54 20.27
C ILE A 3 -59.98 19.81 19.83
N LEU A 4 -59.73 18.57 20.28
CA LEU A 4 -58.45 17.88 20.05
C LEU A 4 -58.33 17.08 18.74
N SER A 5 -59.35 17.00 17.89
CA SER A 5 -59.28 16.25 16.61
C SER A 5 -59.05 17.08 15.35
N ARG A 6 -59.02 18.43 15.45
CA ARG A 6 -58.83 19.31 14.28
C ARG A 6 -57.36 19.67 13.96
N CYS A 7 -56.43 19.52 14.90
CA CYS A 7 -55.03 19.92 14.67
C CYS A 7 -54.19 18.90 13.87
N TYR A 8 -54.67 17.67 13.67
CA TYR A 8 -53.94 16.62 12.94
C TYR A 8 -54.13 16.69 11.42
N TRP A 9 -55.24 17.31 10.95
CA TRP A 9 -55.55 17.42 9.52
C TRP A 9 -54.87 18.63 8.87
N PHE A 10 -54.69 19.74 9.59
CA PHE A 10 -54.10 20.99 9.08
C PHE A 10 -52.64 20.90 8.60
N TYR A 11 -51.89 19.86 8.98
CA TYR A 11 -50.45 19.76 8.68
C TYR A 11 -50.12 18.94 7.44
N VAL A 12 -50.96 17.97 7.08
CA VAL A 12 -50.88 17.29 5.77
C VAL A 12 -51.19 18.29 4.65
N ASP A 13 -52.01 19.30 4.95
CA ASP A 13 -52.49 20.36 4.06
C ASP A 13 -51.42 21.36 3.59
N TYR A 14 -50.27 21.45 4.29
CA TYR A 14 -49.18 22.37 3.96
C TYR A 14 -48.15 21.79 2.99
N ILE A 15 -47.87 20.49 3.08
CA ILE A 15 -46.86 19.83 2.26
C ILE A 15 -47.39 19.65 0.83
N SER A 16 -48.69 19.38 0.72
CA SER A 16 -49.46 19.13 -0.49
C SER A 16 -49.53 20.33 -1.46
N ASN A 17 -50.01 21.49 -0.98
CA ASN A 17 -50.11 22.72 -1.78
C ASN A 17 -48.74 23.34 -2.11
N PHE A 18 -47.67 22.89 -1.45
CA PHE A 18 -46.34 23.51 -1.53
C PHE A 18 -45.42 22.82 -2.53
N VAL A 19 -45.54 21.51 -2.78
CA VAL A 19 -44.81 20.82 -3.87
C VAL A 19 -45.06 21.50 -5.22
N ILE A 20 -46.26 22.04 -5.44
CA ILE A 20 -46.62 22.69 -6.71
C ILE A 20 -46.20 24.15 -6.77
N ARG A 21 -46.17 24.86 -5.64
CA ARG A 21 -45.50 26.17 -5.54
C ARG A 21 -43.98 26.04 -5.70
N ILE A 22 -43.38 24.96 -5.19
CA ILE A 22 -41.94 24.67 -5.32
C ILE A 22 -41.59 24.29 -6.75
N VAL A 23 -42.37 23.42 -7.40
CA VAL A 23 -42.19 23.12 -8.83
C VAL A 23 -42.35 24.41 -9.65
N SER A 24 -43.33 25.27 -9.33
CA SER A 24 -43.46 26.60 -9.93
C SER A 24 -42.28 27.55 -9.62
N LEU A 25 -41.63 27.47 -8.44
CA LEU A 25 -40.49 28.31 -8.04
C LEU A 25 -39.16 27.85 -8.65
N ILE A 26 -38.92 26.53 -8.70
CA ILE A 26 -37.77 25.93 -9.37
C ILE A 26 -37.78 26.34 -10.86
N PHE A 27 -38.94 26.32 -11.52
CA PHE A 27 -39.04 26.58 -12.97
C PHE A 27 -39.31 28.03 -13.37
N SER A 28 -39.87 28.88 -12.50
CA SER A 28 -40.00 30.31 -12.83
C SER A 28 -38.67 31.06 -12.89
N HIS A 29 -37.57 30.49 -12.36
CA HIS A 29 -36.26 31.14 -12.27
C HIS A 29 -35.09 30.33 -12.91
N VAL A 30 -35.39 29.30 -13.72
CA VAL A 30 -34.43 28.76 -14.70
C VAL A 30 -34.21 29.80 -15.79
N SER A 31 -33.18 30.63 -15.57
CA SER A 31 -32.47 31.53 -16.49
C SER A 31 -33.26 32.29 -17.56
N LEU A 32 -33.55 33.56 -17.23
CA LEU A 32 -33.67 34.68 -18.18
C LEU A 32 -32.30 35.23 -18.65
N LYS A 33 -31.19 34.53 -18.38
CA LYS A 33 -29.85 34.91 -18.84
C LYS A 33 -29.39 33.93 -19.91
N ASP A 34 -29.95 34.09 -21.11
CA ASP A 34 -29.21 34.04 -22.37
C ASP A 34 -30.19 34.19 -23.55
N CYS A 35 -29.80 35.07 -24.48
CA CYS A 35 -30.29 35.20 -25.85
C CYS A 35 -31.46 36.17 -26.14
N SER A 36 -31.07 37.23 -26.84
CA SER A 36 -31.85 38.19 -27.62
C SER A 36 -32.48 37.58 -28.90
N SER A 37 -33.31 36.54 -28.77
CA SER A 37 -34.06 35.98 -29.93
C SER A 37 -35.56 35.79 -29.64
N PRO A 38 -36.47 36.08 -30.59
CA PRO A 38 -37.91 36.16 -30.35
C PRO A 38 -38.66 34.83 -30.59
N PHE A 39 -38.05 33.68 -30.26
CA PHE A 39 -38.74 32.40 -30.33
C PHE A 39 -39.48 32.11 -29.02
N LYS A 40 -40.81 31.98 -29.09
CA LYS A 40 -41.70 31.57 -28.00
C LYS A 40 -41.19 30.24 -27.39
N ARG A 41 -40.54 30.26 -26.23
CA ARG A 41 -40.32 29.04 -25.42
C ARG A 41 -41.61 28.69 -24.69
N THR A 42 -42.14 27.50 -24.94
CA THR A 42 -43.21 26.85 -24.17
C THR A 42 -42.65 26.41 -22.81
N LEU A 43 -43.37 26.69 -21.72
CA LEU A 43 -42.95 26.37 -20.36
C LEU A 43 -43.11 24.86 -20.09
N PRO A 44 -42.29 24.25 -19.21
CA PRO A 44 -42.37 22.83 -18.91
C PRO A 44 -43.76 22.46 -18.36
N VAL A 45 -44.27 21.32 -18.80
CA VAL A 45 -45.57 20.79 -18.40
C VAL A 45 -45.38 19.73 -17.33
N VAL A 46 -46.15 19.80 -16.25
CA VAL A 46 -46.03 18.86 -15.12
C VAL A 46 -47.26 17.96 -15.09
N PHE A 47 -47.04 16.65 -15.10
CA PHE A 47 -48.06 15.64 -14.89
C PHE A 47 -47.90 15.04 -13.50
N ALA A 48 -49.01 14.80 -12.80
CA ALA A 48 -48.99 14.11 -11.52
C ALA A 48 -50.21 13.21 -11.32
N TRP A 49 -50.03 12.22 -10.45
CA TRP A 49 -51.08 11.29 -10.03
C TRP A 49 -50.73 10.70 -8.66
N GLY A 50 -51.71 10.09 -8.00
CA GLY A 50 -51.58 9.61 -6.62
C GLY A 50 -52.70 10.07 -5.68
N GLU A 51 -52.37 10.17 -4.40
CA GLU A 51 -53.31 10.58 -3.35
C GLU A 51 -53.57 12.10 -3.38
N GLN A 52 -54.80 12.54 -3.68
CA GLN A 52 -55.21 13.94 -3.60
C GLN A 52 -55.87 14.21 -2.24
N ASN A 53 -55.04 14.43 -1.22
CA ASN A 53 -55.51 15.03 0.05
C ASN A 53 -55.18 16.52 0.03
N SER A 54 -56.19 17.37 0.23
CA SER A 54 -56.00 18.81 0.48
C SER A 54 -55.07 19.51 -0.53
N GLY A 55 -55.28 19.22 -1.82
CA GLY A 55 -54.49 19.83 -2.90
C GLY A 55 -53.09 19.25 -3.13
N ALA A 56 -52.78 18.01 -2.70
CA ALA A 56 -51.43 17.42 -2.81
C ALA A 56 -50.87 17.27 -4.22
N LEU A 57 -51.78 17.17 -5.18
CA LEU A 57 -51.48 17.12 -6.59
C LEU A 57 -51.81 18.44 -7.29
N GLY A 58 -52.19 19.48 -6.51
CA GLY A 58 -52.52 20.85 -6.94
C GLY A 58 -53.48 20.94 -8.11
N LEU A 59 -54.33 19.93 -8.23
CA LEU A 59 -55.56 20.01 -8.99
C LEU A 59 -56.62 20.71 -8.13
N ASN A 60 -57.47 21.51 -8.77
CA ASN A 60 -58.54 22.25 -8.10
C ASN A 60 -59.48 21.29 -7.35
N GLY A 61 -59.52 21.39 -6.01
CA GLY A 61 -60.41 20.60 -5.16
C GLY A 61 -59.78 20.22 -3.81
N TRP A 62 -60.54 20.42 -2.73
CA TRP A 62 -60.13 20.09 -1.35
C TRP A 62 -60.65 18.70 -0.91
N GLU A 63 -61.38 18.01 -1.78
CA GLU A 63 -61.94 16.69 -1.50
C GLU A 63 -60.87 15.61 -1.59
N LYS A 64 -60.92 14.65 -0.65
CA LYS A 64 -60.07 13.46 -0.67
C LYS A 64 -60.41 12.62 -1.90
N LYS A 65 -59.52 12.63 -2.90
CA LYS A 65 -59.70 11.90 -4.16
C LYS A 65 -58.45 11.11 -4.51
N THR A 66 -58.62 9.97 -5.17
CA THR A 66 -57.51 9.19 -5.72
C THR A 66 -57.40 9.48 -7.21
N ILE A 67 -56.24 9.94 -7.67
CA ILE A 67 -55.98 10.18 -9.08
C ILE A 67 -55.15 9.01 -9.61
N CYS A 68 -55.80 8.13 -10.38
CA CYS A 68 -55.18 6.90 -10.87
C CYS A 68 -54.58 7.04 -12.29
N SER A 69 -54.71 8.19 -12.94
CA SER A 69 -54.20 8.45 -14.29
C SER A 69 -53.38 9.74 -14.32
N PRO A 70 -52.27 9.79 -15.09
CA PRO A 70 -51.49 11.00 -15.20
C PRO A 70 -52.34 12.20 -15.60
N SER A 71 -52.29 13.25 -14.78
CA SER A 71 -53.11 14.45 -14.97
C SER A 71 -52.20 15.67 -15.05
N GLN A 72 -52.39 16.50 -16.07
CA GLN A 72 -51.65 17.75 -16.21
C GLN A 72 -52.04 18.71 -15.08
N ILE A 73 -51.06 19.19 -14.34
CA ILE A 73 -51.21 20.28 -13.37
C ILE A 73 -51.05 21.59 -14.15
N PHE A 74 -51.84 22.62 -13.81
CA PHE A 74 -51.94 23.90 -14.53
C PHE A 74 -50.61 24.39 -15.13
N SER A 75 -50.61 24.61 -16.45
CA SER A 75 -49.52 25.24 -17.21
C SER A 75 -49.14 26.59 -16.59
N LEU A 76 -47.84 26.88 -16.52
CA LEU A 76 -47.27 28.19 -16.17
C LEU A 76 -47.63 29.25 -17.23
N ASP A 77 -48.91 29.46 -17.59
CA ASP A 77 -49.29 30.40 -18.66
C ASP A 77 -49.24 31.85 -18.18
N GLY A 78 -48.07 32.38 -17.82
CA GLY A 78 -47.73 33.82 -17.75
C GLY A 78 -48.64 34.77 -16.99
N LYS A 79 -49.70 34.28 -16.33
CA LYS A 79 -50.57 34.98 -15.42
C LYS A 79 -50.01 34.71 -14.04
N GLU A 80 -49.74 35.78 -13.30
CA GLU A 80 -49.57 35.70 -11.86
C GLU A 80 -50.56 34.68 -11.30
N ILE A 81 -50.09 33.82 -10.41
CA ILE A 81 -50.96 32.99 -9.58
C ILE A 81 -51.85 33.98 -8.81
N GLN A 82 -52.96 34.40 -9.41
CA GLN A 82 -53.97 35.21 -8.75
C GLN A 82 -54.48 34.34 -7.62
N SER A 83 -54.00 34.66 -6.43
CA SER A 83 -54.48 34.25 -5.13
C SER A 83 -55.34 32.97 -5.18
N ILE A 84 -54.74 31.83 -4.87
CA ILE A 84 -55.49 30.83 -4.10
C ILE A 84 -55.84 31.54 -2.79
N SER A 85 -56.99 32.20 -2.80
CA SER A 85 -57.48 33.02 -1.72
C SER A 85 -57.82 32.12 -0.54
N SER A 86 -57.40 32.58 0.65
CA SER A 86 -57.77 32.13 1.98
C SER A 86 -57.30 30.74 2.42
N GLY A 87 -56.02 30.69 2.82
CA GLY A 87 -55.47 29.72 3.76
C GLY A 87 -54.11 30.24 4.20
N THR A 88 -54.06 30.95 5.32
CA THR A 88 -52.88 31.64 5.87
C THR A 88 -51.62 30.77 5.81
N GLY A 89 -50.62 31.20 5.03
CA GLY A 89 -49.31 30.55 5.04
C GLY A 89 -48.13 31.36 4.53
N GLU A 90 -47.41 31.91 5.50
CA GLU A 90 -46.20 32.73 5.42
C GLU A 90 -44.96 31.98 4.87
N ALA A 91 -45.03 30.66 4.64
CA ALA A 91 -43.90 29.86 4.16
C ALA A 91 -43.41 30.21 2.75
N GLY A 92 -44.30 30.75 1.90
CA GLY A 92 -43.99 31.09 0.51
C GLY A 92 -43.24 32.42 0.32
N GLU A 93 -43.35 33.35 1.27
CA GLU A 93 -42.73 34.68 1.17
C GLU A 93 -41.20 34.62 1.42
N GLY A 94 -40.72 33.64 2.19
CA GLY A 94 -39.29 33.51 2.52
C GLY A 94 -38.41 32.87 1.44
N LEU A 95 -38.99 32.09 0.52
CA LEU A 95 -38.25 31.41 -0.57
C LEU A 95 -38.14 32.23 -1.85
N GLN A 96 -39.01 33.25 -2.04
CA GLN A 96 -39.02 34.07 -3.26
C GLN A 96 -37.71 34.84 -3.50
N SER A 97 -36.90 35.06 -2.47
CA SER A 97 -35.60 35.74 -2.55
C SER A 97 -34.42 34.80 -2.83
N HIS A 98 -34.62 33.48 -2.86
CA HIS A 98 -33.53 32.50 -2.99
C HIS A 98 -33.69 31.67 -4.27
N HIS A 99 -32.60 31.48 -5.00
CA HIS A 99 -32.59 30.56 -6.16
C HIS A 99 -32.38 29.13 -5.68
N VAL A 100 -33.35 28.24 -5.92
CA VAL A 100 -33.38 26.85 -5.42
C VAL A 100 -32.87 25.88 -6.48
N ILE A 101 -31.88 25.05 -6.14
CA ILE A 101 -31.27 24.07 -7.06
C ILE A 101 -31.62 22.61 -6.72
N GLN A 102 -32.01 22.32 -5.48
CA GLN A 102 -32.47 20.99 -5.07
C GLN A 102 -33.46 21.08 -3.92
N VAL A 103 -34.43 20.16 -3.90
CA VAL A 103 -35.38 19.98 -2.80
C VAL A 103 -35.38 18.52 -2.37
N ALA A 104 -35.34 18.29 -1.06
CA ALA A 104 -35.54 16.99 -0.45
C ALA A 104 -36.66 17.10 0.59
N VAL A 105 -37.54 16.09 0.63
CA VAL A 105 -38.75 16.10 1.46
C VAL A 105 -38.77 14.83 2.29
N GLY A 106 -38.84 14.98 3.61
CA GLY A 106 -39.07 13.88 4.54
C GLY A 106 -40.55 13.66 4.82
N ALA A 107 -40.88 12.88 5.85
CA ALA A 107 -42.28 12.60 6.17
C ALA A 107 -43.04 13.83 6.68
N SER A 108 -42.35 14.77 7.34
CA SER A 108 -42.97 15.99 7.89
C SER A 108 -42.02 17.19 7.95
N HIS A 109 -40.90 17.15 7.24
CA HIS A 109 -39.96 18.27 7.10
C HIS A 109 -39.50 18.39 5.65
N SER A 110 -38.99 19.56 5.30
CA SER A 110 -38.48 19.84 3.97
C SER A 110 -37.15 20.56 4.06
N VAL A 111 -36.31 20.28 3.08
CA VAL A 111 -34.95 20.79 2.97
C VAL A 111 -34.75 21.30 1.56
N VAL A 112 -34.22 22.51 1.45
CA VAL A 112 -33.90 23.17 0.19
C VAL A 112 -32.42 23.49 0.17
N LEU A 113 -31.80 23.24 -0.98
CA LEU A 113 -30.47 23.69 -1.32
C LEU A 113 -30.57 24.85 -2.31
N THR A 114 -29.90 25.97 -2.01
CA THR A 114 -29.88 27.14 -2.89
C THR A 114 -28.68 27.13 -3.83
N GLN A 115 -28.71 27.97 -4.86
CA GLN A 115 -27.58 28.19 -5.77
C GLN A 115 -26.33 28.73 -5.05
N ASN A 116 -26.51 29.37 -3.88
CA ASN A 116 -25.43 29.82 -3.01
C ASN A 116 -24.90 28.70 -2.10
N HIS A 117 -25.31 27.44 -2.32
CA HIS A 117 -24.94 26.27 -1.53
C HIS A 117 -25.43 26.30 -0.07
N GLU A 118 -26.48 27.07 0.21
CA GLU A 118 -27.07 27.19 1.54
C GLU A 118 -28.21 26.18 1.75
N VAL A 119 -28.32 25.66 2.98
CA VAL A 119 -29.35 24.69 3.35
C VAL A 119 -30.43 25.35 4.20
N LEU A 120 -31.66 25.39 3.69
CA LEU A 120 -32.84 25.89 4.42
C LEU A 120 -33.74 24.72 4.81
N THR A 121 -34.18 24.70 6.07
CA THR A 121 -35.05 23.64 6.60
C THR A 121 -36.28 24.22 7.27
N TRP A 122 -37.42 23.52 7.15
CA TRP A 122 -38.66 23.83 7.87
C TRP A 122 -39.54 22.58 8.02
N GLY A 123 -40.62 22.70 8.79
CA GLY A 123 -41.52 21.61 9.17
C GLY A 123 -41.30 21.14 10.60
N LYS A 124 -41.62 19.87 10.87
CA LYS A 124 -41.54 19.24 12.20
C LYS A 124 -40.08 19.14 12.66
N ASN A 125 -39.84 19.31 13.96
CA ASN A 125 -38.51 19.27 14.57
C ASN A 125 -38.44 18.41 15.85
N THR A 126 -39.38 17.51 16.07
CA THR A 126 -39.44 16.70 17.31
C THR A 126 -38.24 15.78 17.50
N GLU A 127 -37.59 15.38 16.42
CA GLU A 127 -36.38 14.55 16.42
C GLU A 127 -35.14 15.39 16.07
N GLY A 128 -35.25 16.72 16.03
CA GLY A 128 -34.15 17.59 15.62
C GLY A 128 -33.84 17.57 14.12
N GLN A 129 -34.74 17.06 13.27
CA GLN A 129 -34.52 16.90 11.83
C GLN A 129 -34.31 18.21 11.05
N LEU A 130 -34.54 19.37 11.68
CA LEU A 130 -34.22 20.68 11.11
C LEU A 130 -32.75 21.09 11.30
N GLY A 131 -31.99 20.45 12.21
CA GLY A 131 -30.54 20.63 12.35
C GLY A 131 -30.09 21.94 13.03
N LYS A 132 -30.97 22.62 13.76
CA LYS A 132 -30.75 23.98 14.27
C LYS A 132 -30.22 24.07 15.71
N GLY A 133 -30.04 22.93 16.37
CA GLY A 133 -29.55 22.86 17.76
C GLY A 133 -30.62 23.04 18.82
N ASP A 134 -31.85 23.33 18.43
CA ASP A 134 -33.02 23.39 19.28
C ASP A 134 -33.98 22.23 18.98
N VAL A 135 -34.67 21.77 20.02
CA VAL A 135 -35.81 20.83 19.93
C VAL A 135 -37.03 21.34 20.69
N GLU A 136 -36.92 22.52 21.31
CA GLU A 136 -38.00 23.14 22.10
C GLU A 136 -39.16 23.60 21.20
N GLU A 137 -38.84 24.08 20.00
CA GLU A 137 -39.83 24.42 18.99
C GLU A 137 -40.14 23.18 18.15
N SER A 138 -41.31 22.58 18.40
CA SER A 138 -41.72 21.30 17.79
C SER A 138 -41.95 21.33 16.28
N SER A 139 -42.14 22.53 15.70
CA SER A 139 -42.36 22.73 14.27
C SER A 139 -42.09 24.17 13.87
N ARG A 140 -41.57 24.39 12.66
CA ARG A 140 -41.36 25.72 12.06
C ARG A 140 -42.04 25.81 10.72
N ALA A 141 -42.88 26.82 10.52
CA ALA A 141 -43.60 26.99 9.26
C ALA A 141 -42.74 27.62 8.14
N THR A 142 -41.70 28.37 8.50
CA THR A 142 -40.90 29.15 7.55
C THR A 142 -39.52 28.54 7.25
N PRO A 143 -39.11 28.50 5.97
CA PRO A 143 -37.76 28.12 5.55
C PRO A 143 -36.71 28.93 6.28
N THR A 144 -35.82 28.25 7.00
CA THR A 144 -34.79 28.92 7.81
C THR A 144 -33.46 28.21 7.65
N MET A 145 -32.40 28.99 7.45
CA MET A 145 -31.04 28.49 7.19
C MET A 145 -30.47 27.72 8.38
N VAL A 146 -29.79 26.61 8.09
CA VAL A 146 -29.00 25.84 9.06
C VAL A 146 -27.64 26.51 9.22
N LYS A 147 -27.54 27.45 10.17
CA LYS A 147 -26.37 28.33 10.33
C LYS A 147 -25.05 27.59 10.49
N SER A 148 -25.04 26.42 11.14
CA SER A 148 -23.84 25.60 11.31
C SER A 148 -23.23 25.10 10.00
N LEU A 149 -24.00 25.07 8.91
CA LEU A 149 -23.54 24.67 7.59
C LEU A 149 -23.07 25.83 6.70
N SER A 150 -23.23 27.08 7.14
CA SER A 150 -22.91 28.28 6.32
C SER A 150 -21.42 28.42 5.94
N VAL A 151 -20.54 27.68 6.60
CA VAL A 151 -19.09 27.65 6.29
C VAL A 151 -18.72 26.59 5.23
N PHE A 152 -19.66 25.72 4.87
CA PHE A 152 -19.47 24.64 3.90
C PHE A 152 -20.24 24.92 2.63
N CYS A 153 -19.71 24.47 1.49
CA CYS A 153 -20.44 24.46 0.24
C CYS A 153 -21.15 23.10 0.12
N VAL A 154 -22.47 23.09 0.31
CA VAL A 154 -23.30 21.88 0.21
C VAL A 154 -23.68 21.64 -1.25
N LEU A 155 -23.50 20.39 -1.70
CA LEU A 155 -23.75 19.97 -3.08
C LEU A 155 -25.01 19.15 -3.25
N GLN A 156 -25.35 18.33 -2.24
CA GLN A 156 -26.50 17.44 -2.31
C GLN A 156 -27.21 17.36 -0.96
N VAL A 157 -28.53 17.25 -1.01
CA VAL A 157 -29.40 17.01 0.16
C VAL A 157 -30.30 15.81 -0.08
N ALA A 158 -30.47 14.96 0.94
CA ALA A 158 -31.41 13.84 0.94
C ALA A 158 -32.15 13.77 2.29
N CYS A 159 -33.41 13.33 2.28
CA CYS A 159 -34.24 13.24 3.46
C CYS A 159 -34.85 11.85 3.59
N GLY A 160 -34.81 11.29 4.79
CA GLY A 160 -35.67 10.18 5.17
C GLY A 160 -36.91 10.67 5.91
N ASP A 161 -37.59 9.79 6.64
CA ASP A 161 -38.83 10.15 7.33
C ASP A 161 -38.61 11.29 8.34
N ASN A 162 -37.56 11.17 9.15
CA ASN A 162 -37.26 12.10 10.25
C ASN A 162 -35.75 12.40 10.37
N HIS A 163 -34.98 12.26 9.29
CA HIS A 163 -33.56 12.59 9.26
C HIS A 163 -33.15 13.21 7.92
N THR A 164 -32.02 13.91 7.94
CA THR A 164 -31.45 14.60 6.78
C THR A 164 -30.00 14.18 6.61
N VAL A 165 -29.58 14.02 5.36
CA VAL A 165 -28.23 13.66 4.93
C VAL A 165 -27.78 14.68 3.89
N ILE A 166 -26.52 15.13 3.97
CA ILE A 166 -25.95 16.06 2.98
C ILE A 166 -24.56 15.61 2.52
N LEU A 167 -24.13 16.11 1.36
CA LEU A 167 -22.77 16.00 0.84
C LEU A 167 -22.20 17.40 0.60
N THR A 168 -20.97 17.66 1.04
CA THR A 168 -20.25 18.91 0.76
C THR A 168 -19.29 18.78 -0.42
N ASP A 169 -18.83 19.92 -0.96
CA ASP A 169 -17.79 20.03 -1.98
C ASP A 169 -16.45 19.39 -1.57
N GLU A 170 -16.16 19.41 -0.27
CA GLU A 170 -15.00 18.76 0.33
C GLU A 170 -15.12 17.23 0.46
N GLY A 171 -16.25 16.64 0.07
CA GLY A 171 -16.51 15.20 0.16
C GLY A 171 -16.85 14.72 1.56
N CYS A 172 -17.28 15.63 2.44
CA CYS A 172 -17.76 15.30 3.78
C CYS A 172 -19.27 15.03 3.75
N VAL A 173 -19.71 13.99 4.47
CA VAL A 173 -21.14 13.69 4.66
C VAL A 173 -21.53 14.05 6.08
N ALA A 174 -22.63 14.78 6.23
CA ALA A 174 -23.22 15.08 7.53
C ALA A 174 -24.67 14.59 7.61
N THR A 175 -25.05 14.13 8.80
CA THR A 175 -26.39 13.61 9.10
C THR A 175 -26.94 14.19 10.40
N TRP A 176 -28.26 14.36 10.47
CA TRP A 176 -28.97 14.76 11.70
C TRP A 176 -30.45 14.36 11.66
N GLY A 177 -31.13 14.43 12.80
CA GLY A 177 -32.50 13.98 13.01
C GLY A 177 -32.58 12.70 13.85
N ALA A 178 -33.59 11.87 13.60
CA ALA A 178 -33.80 10.61 14.30
C ALA A 178 -32.66 9.61 14.06
N ASP A 179 -32.33 8.80 15.07
CA ASP A 179 -31.27 7.78 15.02
C ASP A 179 -31.67 6.45 15.69
N MET A 180 -32.97 6.20 15.86
CA MET A 180 -33.47 5.02 16.59
C MET A 180 -33.04 3.68 15.97
N PHE A 181 -32.77 3.66 14.65
CA PHE A 181 -32.32 2.48 13.92
C PHE A 181 -30.89 2.64 13.41
N GLY A 182 -30.19 3.70 13.83
CA GLY A 182 -28.84 4.00 13.38
C GLY A 182 -28.76 4.70 12.02
N GLN A 183 -29.86 5.29 11.52
CA GLN A 183 -29.93 5.93 10.20
C GLN A 183 -29.00 7.15 10.02
N LEU A 184 -28.42 7.67 11.10
CA LEU A 184 -27.40 8.71 11.03
C LEU A 184 -26.00 8.14 10.77
N GLY A 185 -25.76 6.86 11.04
CA GLY A 185 -24.50 6.18 10.72
C GLY A 185 -23.34 6.50 11.66
N LEU A 186 -23.63 7.10 12.82
CA LEU A 186 -22.64 7.61 13.78
C LEU A 186 -22.03 6.53 14.70
N GLY A 187 -22.42 5.26 14.51
CA GLY A 187 -22.06 4.15 15.38
C GLY A 187 -22.92 4.07 16.65
N VAL A 188 -22.56 3.14 17.53
CA VAL A 188 -23.25 2.96 18.81
C VAL A 188 -22.69 3.98 19.81
N ASP A 189 -23.45 5.02 20.13
CA ASP A 189 -23.08 5.98 21.19
C ASP A 189 -23.25 5.31 22.57
N LYS A 190 -22.27 5.49 23.45
CA LYS A 190 -22.29 5.06 24.86
C LYS A 190 -23.52 5.59 25.62
N TYR A 191 -24.10 6.70 25.16
CA TYR A 191 -25.29 7.33 25.74
C TYR A 191 -26.60 7.05 24.99
N MET A 192 -26.60 6.20 23.96
CA MET A 192 -27.77 5.80 23.17
C MET A 192 -28.70 6.98 22.83
N ARG A 193 -28.12 8.10 22.36
CA ARG A 193 -28.91 9.27 21.95
C ARG A 193 -29.79 8.86 20.78
N LYS A 194 -31.11 9.03 20.93
CA LYS A 194 -32.11 8.61 19.95
C LYS A 194 -32.21 9.53 18.73
N HIS A 195 -31.56 10.69 18.79
CA HIS A 195 -31.56 11.69 17.73
C HIS A 195 -30.37 12.68 17.86
N ARG A 196 -30.09 13.43 16.80
CA ARG A 196 -29.15 14.56 16.76
C ARG A 196 -29.87 15.78 16.21
N ASN A 197 -29.80 16.89 16.92
CA ASN A 197 -30.46 18.14 16.53
C ASN A 197 -29.53 19.12 15.80
N GLN A 198 -28.28 18.73 15.52
CA GLN A 198 -27.31 19.46 14.73
C GLN A 198 -26.63 18.51 13.74
N PRO A 199 -26.18 19.01 12.57
CA PRO A 199 -25.39 18.23 11.62
C PRO A 199 -24.17 17.57 12.28
N CYS A 200 -24.03 16.26 12.09
CA CYS A 200 -22.90 15.47 12.57
C CYS A 200 -22.17 14.84 11.38
N PHE A 201 -20.86 15.05 11.27
CA PHE A 201 -20.06 14.53 10.16
C PHE A 201 -19.65 13.07 10.39
N LEU A 202 -19.62 12.26 9.33
CA LEU A 202 -19.24 10.85 9.38
C LEU A 202 -17.74 10.66 9.10
N ASP A 203 -16.93 10.65 10.16
CA ASP A 203 -15.47 10.47 10.04
C ASP A 203 -15.06 9.13 9.41
N CYS A 204 -15.87 8.08 9.51
CA CYS A 204 -15.58 6.77 8.94
C CYS A 204 -15.58 6.75 7.39
N LEU A 205 -16.14 7.79 6.74
CA LEU A 205 -16.18 7.93 5.29
C LEU A 205 -14.98 8.73 4.72
N LYS A 206 -14.11 9.26 5.58
CA LYS A 206 -12.94 10.04 5.14
C LYS A 206 -12.05 9.24 4.20
N GLY A 207 -11.68 9.87 3.08
CA GLY A 207 -10.86 9.28 2.04
C GLY A 207 -11.66 8.59 0.92
N LEU A 208 -12.96 8.34 1.09
CA LEU A 208 -13.81 7.83 0.01
C LEU A 208 -14.25 8.97 -0.92
N PRO A 209 -14.05 8.86 -2.23
CA PRO A 209 -14.57 9.83 -3.18
C PRO A 209 -16.06 9.59 -3.37
N ILE A 210 -16.91 10.43 -2.78
CA ILE A 210 -18.37 10.25 -2.77
C ILE A 210 -18.99 10.96 -3.98
N ALA A 211 -19.89 10.27 -4.68
CA ALA A 211 -20.64 10.76 -5.83
C ALA A 211 -22.08 11.13 -5.48
N GLN A 212 -22.72 10.42 -4.55
CA GLN A 212 -24.14 10.62 -4.23
C GLN A 212 -24.46 10.30 -2.76
N VAL A 213 -25.42 11.04 -2.19
CA VAL A 213 -26.15 10.68 -0.94
C VAL A 213 -27.61 10.36 -1.25
N ALA A 214 -28.17 9.36 -0.57
CA ALA A 214 -29.58 8.99 -0.66
C ALA A 214 -30.13 8.61 0.72
N ALA A 215 -31.44 8.77 0.92
CA ALA A 215 -32.11 8.41 2.16
C ALA A 215 -33.47 7.79 1.86
N GLY A 216 -33.77 6.68 2.52
CA GLY A 216 -35.10 6.08 2.57
C GLY A 216 -35.80 6.41 3.89
N GLY A 217 -36.87 5.69 4.23
CA GLY A 217 -37.68 6.00 5.41
C GLY A 217 -36.86 6.09 6.70
N ASN A 218 -36.13 5.03 7.03
CA ASN A 218 -35.28 4.96 8.23
C ASN A 218 -33.88 4.38 7.94
N HIS A 219 -33.37 4.61 6.74
CA HIS A 219 -32.06 4.16 6.30
C HIS A 219 -31.44 5.18 5.35
N SER A 220 -30.12 5.10 5.17
CA SER A 220 -29.34 6.06 4.39
C SER A 220 -28.31 5.31 3.55
N PHE A 221 -27.92 5.93 2.44
CA PHE A 221 -26.95 5.40 1.50
C PHE A 221 -25.98 6.47 1.00
N ILE A 222 -24.78 6.03 0.65
CA ILE A 222 -23.85 6.76 -0.21
C ILE A 222 -23.42 5.90 -1.40
N LEU A 223 -23.04 6.58 -2.49
CA LEU A 223 -22.39 6.00 -3.66
C LEU A 223 -20.99 6.59 -3.80
N SER A 224 -19.95 5.76 -3.94
CA SER A 224 -18.61 6.24 -4.31
C SER A 224 -18.50 6.49 -5.82
N LYS A 225 -17.57 7.35 -6.24
CA LYS A 225 -17.27 7.58 -7.67
C LYS A 225 -16.85 6.29 -8.38
N SER A 226 -16.29 5.31 -7.65
CA SER A 226 -15.94 3.98 -8.19
C SER A 226 -17.09 2.96 -8.17
N GLY A 227 -18.32 3.40 -7.90
CA GLY A 227 -19.53 2.56 -7.93
C GLY A 227 -19.79 1.71 -6.69
N SER A 228 -19.03 1.91 -5.61
CA SER A 228 -19.27 1.19 -4.35
C SER A 228 -20.46 1.79 -3.60
N VAL A 229 -21.38 0.94 -3.17
CA VAL A 229 -22.61 1.33 -2.45
C VAL A 229 -22.47 1.01 -0.97
N TYR A 230 -22.74 1.98 -0.09
CA TYR A 230 -22.76 1.78 1.36
C TYR A 230 -24.09 2.19 1.94
N GLY A 231 -24.71 1.32 2.73
CA GLY A 231 -25.98 1.55 3.40
C GLY A 231 -25.89 1.39 4.92
N TRP A 232 -26.76 2.09 5.65
CA TRP A 232 -26.91 1.97 7.10
C TRP A 232 -28.30 2.41 7.56
N GLY A 233 -28.62 2.15 8.83
CA GLY A 233 -29.93 2.35 9.43
C GLY A 233 -30.74 1.06 9.49
N ARG A 234 -32.06 1.22 9.37
CA ARG A 234 -33.02 0.12 9.47
C ARG A 234 -32.82 -0.89 8.34
N ASN A 235 -32.84 -2.18 8.69
CA ASN A 235 -32.70 -3.29 7.74
C ASN A 235 -33.74 -4.41 7.95
N SER A 236 -34.86 -4.14 8.63
CA SER A 236 -35.85 -5.18 9.00
C SER A 236 -36.40 -6.01 7.82
N PHE A 237 -36.27 -5.53 6.58
CA PHE A 237 -36.73 -6.20 5.37
C PHE A 237 -35.61 -6.47 4.35
N GLY A 238 -34.34 -6.25 4.72
CA GLY A 238 -33.21 -6.39 3.81
C GLY A 238 -32.96 -5.18 2.91
N GLN A 239 -33.51 -4.00 3.23
CA GLN A 239 -33.37 -2.78 2.43
C GLN A 239 -31.94 -2.24 2.31
N LEU A 240 -30.98 -2.78 3.08
CA LEU A 240 -29.55 -2.50 2.96
C LEU A 240 -28.83 -3.46 1.99
N GLY A 241 -29.45 -4.57 1.59
CA GLY A 241 -28.88 -5.52 0.64
C GLY A 241 -27.69 -6.31 1.19
N LEU A 242 -27.64 -6.53 2.51
CA LEU A 242 -26.51 -7.14 3.22
C LEU A 242 -26.68 -8.65 3.48
N ASN A 243 -27.74 -9.26 2.94
CA ASN A 243 -28.11 -10.66 3.19
C ASN A 243 -28.47 -10.99 4.65
N ASP A 244 -28.97 -10.00 5.38
CA ASP A 244 -29.50 -10.14 6.73
C ASP A 244 -30.66 -9.15 6.94
N THR A 245 -31.22 -9.16 8.15
CA THR A 245 -32.28 -8.23 8.57
C THR A 245 -31.89 -7.41 9.80
N VAL A 246 -30.59 -7.19 10.01
CA VAL A 246 -30.05 -6.53 11.20
C VAL A 246 -29.83 -5.05 10.92
N ASP A 247 -30.34 -4.19 11.80
CA ASP A 247 -30.12 -2.75 11.69
C ASP A 247 -28.64 -2.40 11.91
N HIS A 248 -28.10 -1.51 11.08
CA HIS A 248 -26.69 -1.15 11.10
C HIS A 248 -26.49 0.31 11.47
N TYR A 249 -25.81 0.56 12.58
CA TYR A 249 -25.57 1.91 13.12
C TYR A 249 -24.37 2.62 12.49
N SER A 250 -23.68 1.98 11.55
CA SER A 250 -22.54 2.55 10.83
C SER A 250 -22.61 2.10 9.37
N PRO A 251 -22.09 2.90 8.42
CA PRO A 251 -22.04 2.54 7.00
C PRO A 251 -21.48 1.12 6.77
N LYS A 252 -22.18 0.34 5.93
CA LYS A 252 -21.76 -1.00 5.51
C LYS A 252 -21.85 -1.13 3.99
N GLN A 253 -20.80 -1.66 3.39
CA GLN A 253 -20.75 -1.86 1.94
C GLN A 253 -21.72 -2.97 1.50
N CYS A 254 -22.57 -2.68 0.52
CA CYS A 254 -23.36 -3.67 -0.19
C CYS A 254 -22.48 -4.40 -1.21
N ARG A 255 -21.69 -5.38 -0.72
CA ARG A 255 -20.71 -6.14 -1.52
C ARG A 255 -21.26 -6.78 -2.80
N PRO A 256 -22.51 -7.28 -2.87
CA PRO A 256 -23.06 -7.82 -4.11
C PRO A 256 -23.08 -6.85 -5.28
N LEU A 257 -23.12 -5.53 -5.04
CA LEU A 257 -23.14 -4.50 -6.10
C LEU A 257 -21.76 -4.03 -6.55
N ARG A 258 -20.67 -4.48 -5.91
CA ARG A 258 -19.31 -3.95 -6.11
C ARG A 258 -18.85 -3.97 -7.57
N ASN A 259 -19.30 -4.96 -8.34
CA ASN A 259 -18.89 -5.16 -9.72
C ASN A 259 -19.92 -4.67 -10.75
N GLU A 260 -21.05 -4.11 -10.30
CA GLU A 260 -22.18 -3.75 -11.16
C GLU A 260 -22.09 -2.33 -11.74
N ARG A 261 -21.04 -1.56 -11.38
CA ARG A 261 -20.81 -0.18 -11.85
C ARG A 261 -22.04 0.71 -11.63
N ILE A 262 -22.46 0.81 -10.37
CA ILE A 262 -23.60 1.63 -9.97
C ILE A 262 -23.29 3.11 -10.25
N LYS A 263 -24.28 3.81 -10.81
CA LYS A 263 -24.23 5.25 -11.11
C LYS A 263 -25.28 6.06 -10.34
N TYR A 264 -26.38 5.44 -9.92
CA TYR A 264 -27.43 6.14 -9.18
C TYR A 264 -28.14 5.24 -8.17
N ILE A 265 -28.50 5.82 -7.02
CA ILE A 265 -29.28 5.18 -5.96
C ILE A 265 -30.54 6.00 -5.70
N CYS A 266 -31.66 5.32 -5.50
CA CYS A 266 -32.89 5.89 -4.98
C CYS A 266 -33.48 4.97 -3.90
N CYS A 267 -34.14 5.56 -2.90
CA CYS A 267 -34.71 4.82 -1.78
C CYS A 267 -36.18 5.15 -1.61
N GLY A 268 -37.00 4.13 -1.35
CA GLY A 268 -38.35 4.30 -0.83
C GLY A 268 -38.39 4.16 0.69
N GLU A 269 -39.57 3.89 1.26
CA GLU A 269 -39.70 3.82 2.73
C GLU A 269 -38.88 2.65 3.31
N ASN A 270 -39.04 1.46 2.73
CA ASN A 270 -38.43 0.22 3.20
C ASN A 270 -37.81 -0.60 2.05
N HIS A 271 -37.47 0.03 0.93
CA HIS A 271 -36.82 -0.61 -0.22
C HIS A 271 -35.82 0.34 -0.88
N THR A 272 -34.91 -0.22 -1.66
CA THR A 272 -33.84 0.51 -2.35
C THR A 272 -33.76 0.04 -3.80
N ALA A 273 -33.50 0.99 -4.71
CA ALA A 273 -33.25 0.75 -6.12
C ALA A 273 -31.91 1.36 -6.55
N CYS A 274 -31.17 0.63 -7.37
CA CYS A 274 -29.87 1.06 -7.90
C CYS A 274 -29.88 0.95 -9.43
N LEU A 275 -29.26 1.92 -10.10
CA LEU A 275 -29.09 1.97 -11.55
C LEU A 275 -27.62 1.81 -11.91
N THR A 276 -27.31 0.91 -12.84
CA THR A 276 -25.96 0.69 -13.36
C THR A 276 -25.66 1.62 -14.54
N LYS A 277 -24.37 1.75 -14.88
CA LYS A 277 -23.92 2.46 -16.10
C LYS A 277 -24.59 1.94 -17.38
N ASP A 278 -24.81 0.63 -17.49
CA ASP A 278 -25.41 -0.02 -18.65
C ASP A 278 -26.95 -0.04 -18.62
N GLY A 279 -27.58 0.72 -17.71
CA GLY A 279 -29.03 0.88 -17.66
C GLY A 279 -29.77 -0.32 -17.05
N ARG A 280 -29.07 -1.20 -16.33
CA ARG A 280 -29.69 -2.28 -15.54
C ARG A 280 -30.15 -1.76 -14.19
N MET A 281 -31.29 -2.29 -13.74
CA MET A 281 -31.94 -1.87 -12.50
C MET A 281 -31.94 -3.01 -11.47
N PHE A 282 -31.41 -2.74 -10.28
CA PHE A 282 -31.44 -3.65 -9.14
C PHE A 282 -32.37 -3.11 -8.06
N THR A 283 -33.16 -3.98 -7.43
CA THR A 283 -34.05 -3.62 -6.31
C THR A 283 -33.94 -4.64 -5.17
N PHE A 284 -34.10 -4.16 -3.93
CA PHE A 284 -34.05 -4.98 -2.71
C PHE A 284 -34.75 -4.32 -1.53
N GLY A 285 -35.06 -5.10 -0.49
CA GLY A 285 -35.83 -4.69 0.67
C GLY A 285 -37.26 -5.24 0.69
N LEU A 286 -38.21 -4.45 1.17
CA LEU A 286 -39.62 -4.81 1.28
C LEU A 286 -40.25 -5.01 -0.11
N GLY A 287 -40.91 -6.15 -0.32
CA GLY A 287 -41.58 -6.48 -1.60
C GLY A 287 -43.09 -6.73 -1.49
N THR A 288 -43.69 -6.55 -0.31
CA THR A 288 -45.09 -6.94 -0.03
C THR A 288 -46.15 -6.29 -0.93
N TYR A 289 -45.83 -5.16 -1.56
CA TYR A 289 -46.72 -4.48 -2.50
C TYR A 289 -46.28 -4.63 -3.97
N GLY A 290 -45.20 -5.36 -4.24
CA GLY A 290 -44.66 -5.54 -5.57
C GLY A 290 -43.66 -4.46 -6.00
N GLN A 291 -43.23 -3.58 -5.09
CA GLN A 291 -42.38 -2.41 -5.37
C GLN A 291 -40.97 -2.75 -5.84
N LEU A 292 -40.60 -4.04 -5.82
CA LEU A 292 -39.32 -4.54 -6.31
C LEU A 292 -39.37 -4.97 -7.78
N GLY A 293 -40.55 -5.27 -8.33
CA GLY A 293 -40.71 -5.58 -9.76
C GLY A 293 -40.36 -7.02 -10.19
N HIS A 294 -40.09 -7.93 -9.26
CA HIS A 294 -39.61 -9.30 -9.55
C HIS A 294 -40.71 -10.34 -9.86
N GLY A 295 -41.92 -9.91 -10.20
CA GLY A 295 -43.08 -10.81 -10.37
C GLY A 295 -43.49 -11.52 -9.08
N SER A 296 -43.11 -10.96 -7.92
CA SER A 296 -43.21 -11.57 -6.61
C SER A 296 -43.55 -10.50 -5.56
N TYR A 297 -44.20 -10.92 -4.47
CA TYR A 297 -44.48 -10.08 -3.29
C TYR A 297 -43.53 -10.37 -2.12
N LYS A 298 -42.44 -11.12 -2.36
CA LYS A 298 -41.44 -11.47 -1.33
C LYS A 298 -40.43 -10.34 -1.17
N ASN A 299 -39.89 -10.22 0.04
CA ASN A 299 -38.75 -9.36 0.32
C ASN A 299 -37.48 -9.95 -0.29
N GLU A 300 -36.56 -9.08 -0.68
CA GLU A 300 -35.25 -9.48 -1.23
C GLU A 300 -34.16 -8.95 -0.29
N LEU A 301 -33.41 -9.84 0.36
CA LEU A 301 -32.33 -9.48 1.29
C LEU A 301 -31.03 -9.09 0.59
N LEU A 302 -30.94 -9.39 -0.69
CA LEU A 302 -29.83 -9.13 -1.58
C LEU A 302 -30.33 -8.34 -2.79
N PRO A 303 -29.51 -7.44 -3.36
CA PRO A 303 -29.83 -6.77 -4.62
C PRO A 303 -30.13 -7.78 -5.71
N ARG A 304 -31.31 -7.66 -6.33
CA ARG A 304 -31.75 -8.53 -7.41
C ARG A 304 -32.04 -7.69 -8.65
N LEU A 305 -31.55 -8.17 -9.80
CA LEU A 305 -31.81 -7.57 -11.11
C LEU A 305 -33.31 -7.70 -11.44
N VAL A 306 -33.94 -6.62 -11.87
CA VAL A 306 -35.31 -6.62 -12.41
C VAL A 306 -35.27 -7.16 -13.84
N ILE A 307 -35.47 -8.46 -14.00
CA ILE A 307 -35.26 -9.19 -15.26
C ILE A 307 -36.22 -8.69 -16.35
N GLU A 308 -37.43 -8.30 -15.97
CA GLU A 308 -38.47 -7.77 -16.84
C GLU A 308 -38.04 -6.47 -17.55
N LEU A 309 -37.05 -5.74 -17.03
CA LEU A 309 -36.47 -4.54 -17.64
C LEU A 309 -35.13 -4.80 -18.35
N SER A 310 -34.64 -6.05 -18.41
CA SER A 310 -33.30 -6.36 -18.95
C SER A 310 -33.12 -6.06 -20.44
N GLY A 311 -34.20 -5.92 -21.20
CA GLY A 311 -34.19 -5.50 -22.61
C GLY A 311 -34.27 -3.98 -22.82
N SER A 312 -34.43 -3.21 -21.74
CA SER A 312 -34.57 -1.75 -21.76
C SER A 312 -33.32 -1.11 -21.18
N GLU A 313 -32.93 0.04 -21.72
CA GLU A 313 -31.79 0.81 -21.21
C GLU A 313 -32.30 1.91 -20.29
N ILE A 314 -32.48 1.56 -19.01
CA ILE A 314 -33.07 2.49 -18.04
C ILE A 314 -32.12 3.68 -17.82
N SER A 315 -32.68 4.88 -17.95
CA SER A 315 -31.97 6.16 -17.82
C SER A 315 -32.31 6.89 -16.51
N GLN A 316 -33.51 6.65 -15.96
CA GLN A 316 -33.96 7.29 -14.72
C GLN A 316 -34.72 6.29 -13.85
N ILE A 317 -34.55 6.41 -12.53
CA ILE A 317 -35.31 5.66 -11.52
C ILE A 317 -35.78 6.61 -10.41
N ALA A 318 -36.98 6.37 -9.88
CA ALA A 318 -37.51 7.10 -8.73
C ALA A 318 -38.34 6.17 -7.84
N CYS A 319 -38.15 6.28 -6.52
CA CYS A 319 -38.88 5.50 -5.52
C CYS A 319 -39.81 6.41 -4.73
N GLY A 320 -41.09 6.05 -4.66
CA GLY A 320 -42.01 6.60 -3.69
C GLY A 320 -42.01 5.76 -2.41
N ARG A 321 -43.05 5.94 -1.58
CA ARG A 321 -43.17 5.23 -0.30
C ARG A 321 -43.11 3.71 -0.47
N ASN A 322 -44.00 3.18 -1.31
CA ASN A 322 -44.17 1.75 -1.57
C ASN A 322 -44.33 1.45 -3.07
N HIS A 323 -43.76 2.27 -3.95
CA HIS A 323 -43.80 2.07 -5.41
C HIS A 323 -42.51 2.58 -6.05
N THR A 324 -42.25 2.12 -7.27
CA THR A 324 -41.04 2.43 -8.03
C THR A 324 -41.41 2.81 -9.46
N MET A 325 -40.71 3.79 -10.00
CA MET A 325 -40.80 4.27 -11.38
C MET A 325 -39.45 4.07 -12.06
N ALA A 326 -39.47 3.70 -13.34
CA ALA A 326 -38.28 3.60 -14.18
C ALA A 326 -38.58 4.13 -15.59
N PHE A 327 -37.64 4.86 -16.20
CA PHE A 327 -37.82 5.44 -17.53
C PHE A 327 -36.71 5.00 -18.48
N ASP A 328 -37.12 4.48 -19.64
CA ASP A 328 -36.24 4.14 -20.76
C ASP A 328 -36.31 5.26 -21.80
N ALA A 329 -35.24 6.05 -21.90
CA ALA A 329 -35.18 7.18 -22.82
C ALA A 329 -35.16 6.76 -24.30
N LYS A 330 -34.75 5.53 -24.61
CA LYS A 330 -34.67 5.03 -25.99
C LYS A 330 -36.02 4.57 -26.51
N SER A 331 -36.79 3.86 -25.67
CA SER A 331 -38.16 3.45 -26.02
C SER A 331 -39.23 4.49 -25.65
N GLU A 332 -38.85 5.54 -24.90
CA GLU A 332 -39.74 6.54 -24.31
C GLU A 332 -40.80 5.92 -23.39
N HIS A 333 -40.55 4.72 -22.86
CA HIS A 333 -41.47 4.03 -21.96
C HIS A 333 -41.23 4.41 -20.50
N LEU A 334 -42.32 4.78 -19.83
CA LEU A 334 -42.38 4.95 -18.39
C LEU A 334 -42.97 3.71 -17.74
N TYR A 335 -42.20 3.04 -16.89
CA TYR A 335 -42.61 1.86 -16.14
C TYR A 335 -42.94 2.22 -14.69
N THR A 336 -44.00 1.63 -14.15
CA THR A 336 -44.37 1.72 -12.72
C THR A 336 -44.74 0.35 -12.15
N PHE A 337 -44.43 0.15 -10.87
CA PHE A 337 -44.77 -1.06 -10.12
C PHE A 337 -44.76 -0.79 -8.61
N GLY A 338 -45.50 -1.60 -7.85
CA GLY A 338 -45.66 -1.51 -6.41
C GLY A 338 -47.10 -1.27 -5.97
N PHE A 339 -47.25 -0.51 -4.88
CA PHE A 339 -48.54 -0.19 -4.29
C PHE A 339 -49.35 0.73 -5.20
N GLY A 340 -50.61 0.38 -5.49
CA GLY A 340 -51.48 1.13 -6.41
C GLY A 340 -52.76 1.67 -5.79
N ALA A 341 -53.07 1.37 -4.53
CA ALA A 341 -54.37 1.72 -3.94
C ALA A 341 -54.62 3.24 -3.84
N CYS A 342 -53.55 4.04 -3.83
CA CYS A 342 -53.63 5.50 -3.85
C CYS A 342 -53.45 6.07 -5.26
N GLY A 343 -53.54 5.26 -6.32
CA GLY A 343 -53.46 5.70 -7.71
C GLY A 343 -52.05 6.02 -8.20
N GLN A 344 -51.02 5.91 -7.34
CA GLN A 344 -49.63 6.30 -7.60
C GLN A 344 -48.95 5.53 -8.74
N LEU A 345 -49.56 4.47 -9.30
CA LEU A 345 -49.01 3.78 -10.46
C LEU A 345 -49.42 4.42 -11.80
N GLY A 346 -50.46 5.25 -11.82
CA GLY A 346 -50.89 5.93 -13.06
C GLY A 346 -51.60 5.02 -14.08
N LEU A 347 -52.06 3.83 -13.66
CA LEU A 347 -52.59 2.79 -14.55
C LEU A 347 -54.12 2.81 -14.72
N SER A 348 -54.80 3.90 -14.34
CA SER A 348 -56.27 4.01 -14.28
C SER A 348 -56.95 2.95 -13.40
N THR A 349 -56.17 2.22 -12.60
CA THR A 349 -56.61 1.18 -11.68
C THR A 349 -55.94 1.39 -10.32
N SER A 350 -56.53 0.82 -9.27
CA SER A 350 -56.02 0.91 -7.89
C SER A 350 -55.35 -0.40 -7.43
N GLU A 351 -55.01 -1.28 -8.38
CA GLU A 351 -54.37 -2.56 -8.09
C GLU A 351 -52.87 -2.40 -7.89
N ASN A 352 -52.31 -3.21 -7.01
CA ASN A 352 -50.85 -3.35 -6.90
C ASN A 352 -50.32 -4.10 -8.14
N LYS A 353 -49.12 -3.74 -8.58
CA LYS A 353 -48.41 -4.45 -9.66
C LYS A 353 -47.05 -4.90 -9.14
N ASN A 354 -46.72 -6.18 -9.30
CA ASN A 354 -45.45 -6.76 -8.87
C ASN A 354 -44.46 -6.99 -10.01
N THR A 355 -44.85 -6.66 -11.24
CA THR A 355 -43.98 -6.54 -12.40
C THR A 355 -44.06 -5.11 -12.94
N PRO A 356 -43.01 -4.61 -13.60
CA PRO A 356 -43.04 -3.32 -14.29
C PRO A 356 -44.16 -3.27 -15.34
N VAL A 357 -44.99 -2.22 -15.29
CA VAL A 357 -46.08 -1.98 -16.25
C VAL A 357 -45.90 -0.60 -16.88
N ILE A 358 -46.15 -0.49 -18.18
CA ILE A 358 -46.05 0.78 -18.90
C ILE A 358 -47.22 1.69 -18.53
N VAL A 359 -46.92 2.94 -18.17
CA VAL A 359 -47.90 4.00 -17.94
C VAL A 359 -48.27 4.64 -19.26
N ALA A 360 -49.56 4.65 -19.59
CA ALA A 360 -50.08 5.38 -20.74
C ALA A 360 -50.25 6.87 -20.37
N GLY A 361 -49.82 7.77 -21.26
CA GLY A 361 -49.97 9.22 -21.06
C GLY A 361 -49.71 10.01 -22.35
N SER A 362 -50.22 11.25 -22.40
CA SER A 362 -50.04 12.18 -23.54
C SER A 362 -48.62 12.74 -23.68
N PHE A 363 -47.73 12.45 -22.73
CA PHE A 363 -46.32 12.85 -22.69
C PHE A 363 -45.36 11.80 -23.27
N ILE A 364 -45.90 10.79 -23.97
CA ILE A 364 -45.18 9.72 -24.65
C ILE A 364 -45.49 9.87 -26.15
N SER A 365 -44.46 9.94 -27.01
CA SER A 365 -44.63 10.24 -28.43
C SER A 365 -45.56 9.26 -29.16
N LYS A 366 -46.33 9.77 -30.14
CA LYS A 366 -47.31 9.04 -30.97
C LYS A 366 -46.72 7.81 -31.70
N THR A 367 -45.40 7.74 -31.88
CA THR A 367 -44.71 6.60 -32.48
C THR A 367 -44.73 5.31 -31.63
N ALA A 368 -45.00 5.39 -30.32
CA ALA A 368 -45.07 4.21 -29.44
C ALA A 368 -46.46 3.53 -29.41
N GLN A 369 -47.49 4.13 -30.01
CA GLN A 369 -48.88 3.66 -29.94
C GLN A 369 -49.37 2.91 -31.19
N HIS A 370 -48.57 2.00 -31.76
CA HIS A 370 -49.07 1.08 -32.80
C HIS A 370 -49.71 -0.18 -32.20
N THR A 371 -50.72 -0.02 -31.32
CA THR A 371 -51.76 -1.04 -31.11
C THR A 371 -53.04 -0.42 -30.54
N SER A 372 -54.04 -0.32 -31.42
CA SER A 372 -55.49 -0.19 -31.18
C SER A 372 -56.08 1.06 -30.50
N MET A 373 -56.97 1.69 -31.29
CA MET A 373 -58.06 2.63 -30.99
C MET A 373 -57.67 4.11 -30.76
N GLN A 374 -57.94 4.87 -31.83
CA GLN A 374 -57.94 6.33 -31.88
C GLN A 374 -58.85 6.91 -30.80
N VAL A 375 -58.26 7.67 -29.87
CA VAL A 375 -58.96 8.67 -29.07
C VAL A 375 -58.37 10.01 -29.47
N ASP A 376 -59.21 10.91 -29.98
CA ASP A 376 -58.87 12.31 -30.25
C ASP A 376 -58.45 12.99 -28.93
N ASN A 377 -57.15 12.97 -28.63
CA ASN A 377 -56.59 13.68 -27.50
C ASN A 377 -55.98 15.00 -27.97
N GLN A 378 -56.67 16.11 -27.67
CA GLN A 378 -56.18 17.49 -27.77
C GLN A 378 -55.13 17.82 -26.69
N GLY A 379 -54.18 16.91 -26.43
CA GLY A 379 -53.10 17.13 -25.46
C GLY A 379 -51.89 17.83 -26.09
N PRO A 380 -51.07 18.55 -25.31
CA PRO A 380 -49.82 19.15 -25.80
C PRO A 380 -48.84 18.05 -26.22
N ASP A 381 -48.20 18.22 -27.38
CA ASP A 381 -47.16 17.32 -27.91
C ASP A 381 -45.86 17.51 -27.08
N VAL A 382 -45.67 16.69 -26.03
CA VAL A 382 -44.55 16.80 -25.07
C VAL A 382 -43.86 15.44 -24.83
N LYS A 383 -42.59 15.46 -24.42
CA LYS A 383 -41.78 14.28 -24.02
C LYS A 383 -41.34 14.37 -22.57
N VAL A 384 -41.12 13.22 -21.95
CA VAL A 384 -40.59 13.12 -20.57
C VAL A 384 -39.18 13.69 -20.50
N LYS A 385 -39.01 14.70 -19.64
CA LYS A 385 -37.72 15.27 -19.26
C LYS A 385 -37.18 14.57 -18.01
N SER A 386 -37.96 14.54 -16.92
CA SER A 386 -37.58 13.83 -15.69
C SER A 386 -38.75 13.22 -14.91
N ILE A 387 -38.45 12.13 -14.19
CA ILE A 387 -39.39 11.42 -13.31
C ILE A 387 -39.05 11.65 -11.83
N HIS A 388 -40.09 11.81 -11.00
CA HIS A 388 -39.96 11.99 -9.56
C HIS A 388 -41.07 11.23 -8.83
N ALA A 389 -40.75 10.70 -7.65
CA ALA A 389 -41.71 10.00 -6.80
C ALA A 389 -41.52 10.40 -5.34
N GLY A 390 -42.61 10.49 -4.58
CA GLY A 390 -42.56 10.90 -3.17
C GLY A 390 -43.86 10.58 -2.44
N GLY A 391 -43.76 9.95 -1.27
CA GLY A 391 -44.94 9.49 -0.54
C GLY A 391 -45.82 8.57 -1.41
N ASN A 392 -47.10 8.90 -1.53
CA ASN A 392 -48.06 8.21 -2.38
C ASN A 392 -48.32 8.95 -3.71
N HIS A 393 -47.33 9.70 -4.21
CA HIS A 393 -47.46 10.52 -5.41
C HIS A 393 -46.32 10.26 -6.40
N SER A 394 -46.62 10.50 -7.67
CA SER A 394 -45.70 10.40 -8.78
C SER A 394 -45.84 11.62 -9.67
N PHE A 395 -44.72 12.09 -10.20
CA PHE A 395 -44.62 13.29 -11.00
C PHE A 395 -43.76 13.04 -12.23
N VAL A 396 -44.18 13.61 -13.35
CA VAL A 396 -43.43 13.64 -14.61
C VAL A 396 -43.34 15.08 -15.05
N ILE A 397 -42.12 15.54 -15.28
CA ILE A 397 -41.85 16.82 -15.93
C ILE A 397 -41.64 16.51 -17.40
N ALA A 398 -42.39 17.19 -18.26
CA ALA A 398 -42.35 17.03 -19.70
C ALA A 398 -42.10 18.37 -20.40
N GLU A 399 -41.35 18.33 -21.49
CA GLU A 399 -41.03 19.50 -22.32
C GLU A 399 -41.49 19.26 -23.76
N ASP A 400 -41.54 20.33 -24.55
CA ASP A 400 -41.91 20.27 -25.97
C ASP A 400 -41.02 19.26 -26.74
N ILE A 401 -41.61 18.53 -27.68
CA ILE A 401 -40.93 17.47 -28.46
C ILE A 401 -39.63 17.97 -29.09
N ASP A 402 -39.63 19.20 -29.59
CA ASP A 402 -38.49 19.78 -30.33
C ASP A 402 -37.33 20.20 -29.41
N MET A 403 -37.57 20.34 -28.10
CA MET A 403 -36.60 20.85 -27.11
C MET A 403 -36.16 19.79 -26.10
N CYS A 404 -36.95 18.73 -25.92
CA CYS A 404 -36.76 17.79 -24.82
C CYS A 404 -35.62 16.79 -25.07
N GLN A 405 -34.54 16.92 -24.29
CA GLN A 405 -33.58 15.85 -24.07
C GLN A 405 -33.85 15.23 -22.68
N PRO A 406 -34.31 13.98 -22.58
CA PRO A 406 -34.55 13.34 -21.29
C PRO A 406 -33.28 13.32 -20.44
N ASP A 407 -33.42 13.56 -19.14
CA ASP A 407 -32.31 13.46 -18.20
C ASP A 407 -31.83 12.00 -18.12
N ASP A 408 -30.52 11.80 -17.95
CA ASP A 408 -29.93 10.48 -17.74
C ASP A 408 -29.20 10.49 -16.40
N TYR A 409 -29.78 9.82 -15.40
CA TYR A 409 -29.22 9.77 -14.04
C TYR A 409 -27.94 8.93 -13.97
N ARG A 410 -27.52 8.29 -15.07
CA ARG A 410 -26.23 7.60 -15.18
C ARG A 410 -25.08 8.56 -15.47
N ILE A 411 -25.38 9.78 -15.93
CA ILE A 411 -24.42 10.85 -16.19
C ILE A 411 -24.33 11.73 -14.95
N GLU A 412 -23.12 11.89 -14.42
CA GLU A 412 -22.88 12.69 -13.21
C GLU A 412 -23.01 14.18 -13.52
N ASP A 413 -23.83 14.90 -12.75
CA ASP A 413 -23.92 16.36 -12.81
C ASP A 413 -22.65 16.99 -12.18
N PRO A 414 -21.79 17.68 -12.95
CA PRO A 414 -20.53 18.25 -12.45
C PRO A 414 -20.74 19.26 -11.31
N THR A 415 -21.89 19.93 -11.26
CA THR A 415 -22.20 20.92 -10.21
C THR A 415 -22.53 20.30 -8.86
N ARG A 416 -22.79 18.98 -8.85
CA ARG A 416 -23.12 18.19 -7.65
C ARG A 416 -22.02 17.22 -7.25
N GLN A 417 -20.84 17.31 -7.87
CA GLN A 417 -19.68 16.47 -7.56
C GLN A 417 -18.70 17.19 -6.64
N ILE A 418 -18.05 16.40 -5.78
CA ILE A 418 -16.97 16.86 -4.91
C ILE A 418 -15.84 17.52 -5.73
N LEU A 419 -15.09 18.42 -5.10
CA LEU A 419 -13.96 19.09 -5.74
C LEU A 419 -12.90 18.07 -6.14
N THR A 420 -12.49 18.14 -7.40
CA THR A 420 -11.40 17.34 -7.96
C THR A 420 -10.50 18.21 -8.82
N ILE A 421 -9.24 17.83 -8.95
CA ILE A 421 -8.31 18.42 -9.91
C ILE A 421 -8.74 17.94 -11.30
N SER A 422 -9.24 18.85 -12.13
CA SER A 422 -9.59 18.59 -13.52
C SER A 422 -8.47 19.02 -14.46
N GLN A 423 -8.46 18.48 -15.69
CA GLN A 423 -7.51 18.89 -16.73
C GLN A 423 -7.57 20.40 -16.99
N ASP A 424 -8.77 20.99 -17.07
CA ASP A 424 -8.96 22.44 -17.22
C ASP A 424 -8.31 23.25 -16.07
N ARG A 425 -8.35 22.72 -14.84
CA ARG A 425 -7.70 23.36 -13.68
C ARG A 425 -6.19 23.30 -13.83
N ILE A 426 -5.65 22.18 -14.29
CA ILE A 426 -4.22 22.01 -14.58
C ILE A 426 -3.79 22.98 -15.68
N GLU A 427 -4.53 23.08 -16.78
CA GLU A 427 -4.27 24.02 -17.87
C GLU A 427 -4.34 25.48 -17.43
N LYS A 428 -5.31 25.84 -16.58
CA LYS A 428 -5.36 27.16 -15.95
C LYS A 428 -4.12 27.41 -15.11
N LEU A 429 -3.67 26.44 -14.30
CA LEU A 429 -2.42 26.57 -13.53
C LEU A 429 -1.21 26.80 -14.45
N HIS A 430 -1.14 26.13 -15.61
CA HIS A 430 -0.07 26.30 -16.60
C HIS A 430 -0.07 27.65 -17.32
N SER A 431 -1.23 28.28 -17.46
CA SER A 431 -1.35 29.56 -18.18
C SER A 431 -0.70 30.75 -17.46
N PHE A 432 -0.34 30.59 -16.17
CA PHE A 432 0.21 31.65 -15.33
C PHE A 432 1.75 31.64 -15.32
N GLN A 433 2.36 32.82 -15.54
CA GLN A 433 3.81 33.00 -15.44
C GLN A 433 4.25 33.22 -13.98
N LYS A 434 5.57 33.15 -13.75
CA LYS A 434 6.24 33.19 -12.43
C LYS A 434 5.87 34.38 -11.51
N ASN A 435 5.26 35.44 -12.05
CA ASN A 435 4.89 36.68 -11.36
C ASN A 435 3.37 36.96 -11.32
N ASP A 436 2.52 36.05 -11.80
CA ASP A 436 1.08 36.29 -11.83
C ASP A 436 0.43 36.06 -10.46
N ILE A 437 -0.47 36.97 -10.09
CA ILE A 437 -1.25 36.88 -8.84
C ILE A 437 -2.38 35.90 -9.08
N PHE A 438 -2.37 34.78 -8.36
CA PHE A 438 -3.48 33.82 -8.39
C PHE A 438 -4.75 34.48 -7.85
N SER A 439 -5.89 34.21 -8.47
CA SER A 439 -7.17 34.54 -7.85
C SER A 439 -7.27 33.83 -6.50
N TYR A 440 -7.68 34.55 -5.46
CA TYR A 440 -7.93 33.99 -4.13
C TYR A 440 -8.83 32.74 -4.18
N GLU A 441 -9.81 32.74 -5.09
CA GLU A 441 -10.72 31.61 -5.35
C GLU A 441 -9.96 30.32 -5.69
N LEU A 442 -9.06 30.34 -6.67
CA LEU A 442 -8.27 29.16 -7.06
C LEU A 442 -7.35 28.67 -5.94
N ILE A 443 -6.73 29.58 -5.17
CA ILE A 443 -5.90 29.20 -4.01
C ILE A 443 -6.76 28.47 -2.98
N GLU A 444 -7.94 29.00 -2.68
CA GLU A 444 -8.83 28.44 -1.68
C GLU A 444 -9.43 27.09 -2.11
N GLU A 445 -9.77 26.95 -3.39
CA GLU A 445 -10.16 25.66 -3.97
C GLU A 445 -9.05 24.62 -3.87
N MET A 446 -7.81 24.98 -4.22
CA MET A 446 -6.67 24.06 -4.08
C MET A 446 -6.45 23.68 -2.61
N ARG A 447 -6.50 24.66 -1.69
CA ARG A 447 -6.41 24.38 -0.25
C ARG A 447 -7.47 23.35 0.19
N LYS A 448 -8.72 23.51 -0.24
CA LYS A 448 -9.81 22.58 0.07
C LYS A 448 -9.59 21.17 -0.48
N ILE A 449 -9.09 21.05 -1.72
CA ILE A 449 -8.77 19.76 -2.32
C ILE A 449 -7.69 19.06 -1.51
N PHE A 450 -6.58 19.76 -1.21
CA PHE A 450 -5.45 19.19 -0.48
C PHE A 450 -5.71 18.97 1.00
N SER A 451 -6.75 19.57 1.59
CA SER A 451 -7.14 19.31 2.98
C SER A 451 -8.03 18.08 3.13
N ASN A 452 -8.54 17.53 2.03
CA ASN A 452 -9.54 16.47 2.04
C ASN A 452 -9.09 15.26 1.22
N ALA A 453 -8.85 14.13 1.90
CA ALA A 453 -8.44 12.87 1.29
C ALA A 453 -9.39 12.38 0.19
N SER A 454 -10.71 12.60 0.37
CA SER A 454 -11.74 12.23 -0.61
C SER A 454 -11.61 12.98 -1.93
N CYS A 455 -11.28 14.27 -1.88
CA CYS A 455 -11.07 15.12 -3.05
C CYS A 455 -9.80 14.72 -3.80
N LEU A 456 -8.68 14.53 -3.09
CA LEU A 456 -7.43 14.04 -3.68
C LEU A 456 -7.61 12.66 -4.33
N ASN A 457 -8.29 11.74 -3.65
CA ASN A 457 -8.58 10.41 -4.20
C ASN A 457 -9.42 10.49 -5.48
N GLY A 458 -10.50 11.30 -5.45
CA GLY A 458 -11.38 11.50 -6.60
C GLY A 458 -10.75 12.22 -7.79
N SER A 459 -9.59 12.87 -7.60
CA SER A 459 -8.91 13.65 -8.63
C SER A 459 -8.09 12.80 -9.60
N PHE A 460 -7.60 11.64 -9.16
CA PHE A 460 -6.64 10.83 -9.92
C PHE A 460 -7.16 9.42 -10.17
N LEU A 461 -8.46 9.27 -10.38
CA LEU A 461 -9.06 7.99 -10.75
C LEU A 461 -8.68 7.63 -12.20
N LEU A 462 -8.40 6.35 -12.45
CA LEU A 462 -8.16 5.88 -13.83
C LEU A 462 -9.32 6.26 -14.76
N PRO A 463 -9.04 6.79 -15.95
CA PRO A 463 -10.05 7.20 -16.92
C PRO A 463 -10.83 5.98 -17.47
N ASN A 464 -11.83 6.25 -18.32
CA ASN A 464 -12.64 5.22 -19.00
C ASN A 464 -13.29 4.20 -18.05
N GLU A 465 -13.61 4.62 -16.81
CA GLU A 465 -14.15 3.77 -15.75
C GLU A 465 -13.25 2.58 -15.35
N GLU A 466 -11.95 2.64 -15.66
CA GLU A 466 -11.01 1.60 -15.23
C GLU A 466 -10.75 1.65 -13.71
N HIS A 467 -11.18 2.69 -13.00
CA HIS A 467 -11.08 2.78 -11.55
C HIS A 467 -12.12 1.94 -10.77
N TYR A 468 -13.12 1.37 -11.45
CA TYR A 468 -14.11 0.48 -10.83
C TYR A 468 -13.50 -0.86 -10.39
N ASN A 469 -14.14 -1.50 -9.41
CA ASN A 469 -13.70 -2.77 -8.82
C ASN A 469 -12.26 -2.68 -8.26
N THR A 470 -12.04 -1.72 -7.37
CA THR A 470 -10.84 -1.68 -6.50
C THR A 470 -10.71 -3.01 -5.80
N ASN A 471 -9.50 -3.59 -5.79
CA ASN A 471 -9.15 -4.82 -5.09
C ASN A 471 -7.63 -4.88 -4.85
N ILE A 472 -7.15 -5.96 -4.24
CA ILE A 472 -5.73 -6.14 -3.91
C ILE A 472 -4.82 -6.13 -5.15
N THR A 473 -5.33 -6.48 -6.34
CA THR A 473 -4.58 -6.46 -7.61
C THR A 473 -4.82 -5.22 -8.45
N LYS A 474 -5.82 -4.40 -8.10
CA LYS A 474 -6.22 -3.23 -8.87
C LYS A 474 -6.56 -2.06 -7.95
N HIS A 475 -5.67 -1.09 -7.86
CA HIS A 475 -5.89 0.09 -7.00
C HIS A 475 -6.81 1.14 -7.65
N GLY A 476 -6.81 1.32 -8.98
CA GLY A 476 -7.74 2.24 -9.66
C GLY A 476 -7.31 3.71 -9.73
N VAL A 477 -6.02 4.00 -9.52
CA VAL A 477 -5.45 5.36 -9.54
C VAL A 477 -4.60 5.54 -10.81
N ASP A 478 -4.74 6.67 -11.50
CA ASP A 478 -3.87 7.05 -12.60
C ASP A 478 -2.56 7.65 -12.07
N MET A 479 -1.58 6.79 -11.86
CA MET A 479 -0.26 7.19 -11.35
C MET A 479 0.53 8.04 -12.35
N SER A 480 0.18 8.02 -13.64
CA SER A 480 0.80 8.88 -14.65
C SER A 480 0.28 10.32 -14.52
N ALA A 481 -1.02 10.49 -14.32
CA ALA A 481 -1.64 11.78 -14.04
C ALA A 481 -1.14 12.37 -12.71
N VAL A 482 -1.01 11.55 -11.66
CA VAL A 482 -0.43 11.98 -10.37
C VAL A 482 0.97 12.55 -10.55
N ARG A 483 1.87 11.84 -11.24
CA ARG A 483 3.26 12.28 -11.46
C ARG A 483 3.33 13.55 -12.28
N THR A 484 2.59 13.61 -13.37
CA THR A 484 2.53 14.79 -14.25
C THR A 484 2.09 16.01 -13.44
N PHE A 485 0.97 15.88 -12.73
CA PHE A 485 0.45 16.95 -11.87
C PHE A 485 1.48 17.42 -10.82
N PHE A 486 2.13 16.51 -10.09
CA PHE A 486 3.07 16.93 -9.07
C PHE A 486 4.37 17.51 -9.66
N GLN A 487 4.82 17.06 -10.83
CA GLN A 487 5.94 17.65 -11.56
C GLN A 487 5.65 19.09 -11.97
N ASP A 488 4.45 19.34 -12.49
CA ASP A 488 3.98 20.67 -12.82
C ASP A 488 3.84 21.52 -11.55
N PHE A 489 3.28 20.92 -10.50
CA PHE A 489 3.10 21.57 -9.20
C PHE A 489 4.42 22.09 -8.61
N ALA A 490 5.51 21.34 -8.77
CA ALA A 490 6.83 21.72 -8.29
C ALA A 490 7.41 22.96 -9.00
N GLN A 491 7.06 23.16 -10.27
CA GLN A 491 7.56 24.29 -11.07
C GLN A 491 6.94 25.63 -10.66
N PHE A 492 5.75 25.61 -10.03
CA PHE A 492 5.06 26.83 -9.60
C PHE A 492 5.81 27.54 -8.47
N SER A 493 6.08 28.84 -8.63
CA SER A 493 6.91 29.63 -7.71
C SER A 493 6.12 30.35 -6.60
N ASN A 494 4.80 30.18 -6.52
CA ASN A 494 3.97 30.89 -5.56
C ASN A 494 4.14 30.33 -4.14
N VAL A 495 4.67 31.17 -3.24
CA VAL A 495 4.96 30.81 -1.84
C VAL A 495 3.68 30.67 -1.01
N GLU A 496 2.67 31.51 -1.24
CA GLU A 496 1.41 31.50 -0.49
C GLU A 496 0.62 30.20 -0.74
N LEU A 497 0.49 29.79 -2.00
CA LEU A 497 -0.17 28.54 -2.37
C LEU A 497 0.54 27.33 -1.76
N ARG A 498 1.88 27.30 -1.81
CA ARG A 498 2.68 26.23 -1.20
C ARG A 498 2.46 26.16 0.31
N GLN A 499 2.44 27.30 1.00
CA GLN A 499 2.21 27.37 2.44
C GLN A 499 0.81 26.87 2.81
N LYS A 500 -0.24 27.32 2.10
CA LYS A 500 -1.61 26.85 2.31
C LYS A 500 -1.76 25.35 2.05
N ILE A 501 -1.10 24.81 1.01
CA ILE A 501 -1.12 23.37 0.72
C ILE A 501 -0.38 22.56 1.79
N LEU A 502 0.72 23.08 2.33
CA LEU A 502 1.42 22.45 3.44
C LEU A 502 0.51 22.32 4.66
N GLU A 503 -0.14 23.42 5.07
CA GLU A 503 -1.11 23.43 6.17
C GLU A 503 -2.31 22.51 5.88
N ALA A 504 -2.76 22.44 4.63
CA ALA A 504 -3.83 21.55 4.20
C ALA A 504 -3.44 20.06 4.34
N LEU A 505 -2.23 19.68 3.90
CA LEU A 505 -1.74 18.30 3.97
C LEU A 505 -1.56 17.81 5.40
N GLU A 506 -1.12 18.66 6.33
CA GLU A 506 -1.04 18.32 7.75
C GLU A 506 -2.41 17.84 8.30
N ASN A 507 -3.50 18.51 7.90
CA ASN A 507 -4.85 18.12 8.30
C ASN A 507 -5.27 16.77 7.72
N VAL A 508 -4.84 16.43 6.50
CA VAL A 508 -5.15 15.12 5.89
C VAL A 508 -4.61 13.99 6.76
N PHE A 509 -3.35 14.03 7.15
CA PHE A 509 -2.72 12.95 7.93
C PHE A 509 -3.36 12.76 9.31
N LEU A 510 -3.77 13.86 9.95
CA LEU A 510 -4.48 13.82 11.24
C LEU A 510 -5.92 13.29 11.10
N SER A 511 -6.53 13.44 9.92
CA SER A 511 -7.93 13.10 9.69
C SER A 511 -8.16 11.64 9.26
N MET A 512 -7.14 10.97 8.72
CA MET A 512 -7.30 9.64 8.14
C MET A 512 -7.57 8.56 9.21
N PRO A 513 -8.61 7.72 9.04
CA PRO A 513 -8.94 6.69 10.02
C PRO A 513 -7.95 5.53 10.00
N GLU A 514 -7.64 4.95 11.18
CA GLU A 514 -6.79 3.75 11.32
C GLU A 514 -7.38 2.52 10.59
N CYS A 515 -8.70 2.46 10.53
CA CYS A 515 -9.46 1.43 9.82
C CYS A 515 -10.45 2.10 8.85
N PRO A 516 -9.98 2.51 7.65
CA PRO A 516 -10.87 3.06 6.63
C PRO A 516 -11.96 2.05 6.28
N LEU A 517 -13.16 2.57 5.99
CA LEU A 517 -14.34 1.74 5.68
C LEU A 517 -14.13 0.85 4.45
N ASP A 518 -13.39 1.35 3.46
CA ASP A 518 -13.07 0.66 2.23
C ASP A 518 -11.63 0.90 1.81
N GLU A 519 -11.12 -0.02 1.00
CA GLU A 519 -9.80 0.04 0.39
C GLU A 519 -9.67 1.17 -0.65
N GLU A 520 -10.77 1.69 -1.21
CA GLU A 520 -10.73 2.92 -2.01
C GLU A 520 -10.04 4.07 -1.26
N ALA A 521 -10.27 4.21 0.05
CA ALA A 521 -9.63 5.26 0.85
C ALA A 521 -8.10 5.10 0.98
N LEU A 522 -7.55 3.91 0.75
CA LEU A 522 -6.11 3.65 0.83
C LEU A 522 -5.33 4.23 -0.35
N ARG A 523 -6.01 4.59 -1.45
CA ARG A 523 -5.40 5.16 -2.67
C ARG A 523 -4.57 6.42 -2.39
N VAL A 524 -4.94 7.19 -1.37
CA VAL A 524 -4.21 8.41 -0.95
C VAL A 524 -2.76 8.11 -0.55
N TYR A 525 -2.47 6.90 -0.04
CA TYR A 525 -1.10 6.46 0.28
C TYR A 525 -0.24 6.15 -0.95
N LEU A 526 -0.83 6.10 -2.15
CA LEU A 526 -0.12 6.04 -3.42
C LEU A 526 0.10 7.45 -3.99
N ILE A 527 -0.90 8.32 -3.86
CA ILE A 527 -0.91 9.66 -4.44
C ILE A 527 0.07 10.60 -3.73
N LEU A 528 0.01 10.68 -2.40
CA LEU A 528 0.71 11.72 -1.63
C LEU A 528 2.26 11.64 -1.70
N PRO A 529 2.90 10.46 -1.69
CA PRO A 529 4.37 10.39 -1.77
C PRO A 529 5.00 10.94 -3.06
N GLU A 530 4.22 11.10 -4.13
CA GLU A 530 4.67 11.74 -5.37
C GLU A 530 4.78 13.27 -5.22
N CYS A 531 4.24 13.85 -4.15
CA CYS A 531 4.37 15.27 -3.86
C CYS A 531 5.82 15.65 -3.50
N HIS A 532 6.35 16.68 -4.17
CA HIS A 532 7.72 17.18 -3.99
C HIS A 532 8.00 17.74 -2.59
N LEU A 533 6.96 18.07 -1.81
CA LEU A 533 7.13 18.48 -0.41
C LEU A 533 7.76 17.39 0.46
N PHE A 534 7.62 16.11 0.08
CA PHE A 534 8.31 15.00 0.76
C PHE A 534 9.83 15.00 0.54
N ASP A 535 10.35 15.70 -0.47
CA ASP A 535 11.80 15.83 -0.70
C ASP A 535 12.47 16.79 0.29
N GLN A 536 11.68 17.65 0.95
CA GLN A 536 12.17 18.65 1.90
C GLN A 536 12.32 18.04 3.29
N THR A 537 13.55 17.65 3.66
CA THR A 537 13.85 16.99 4.95
C THR A 537 13.51 17.83 6.18
N GLU A 538 13.45 19.16 6.03
CA GLU A 538 13.05 20.09 7.08
C GLU A 538 11.58 19.88 7.51
N LEU A 539 10.74 19.38 6.61
CA LEU A 539 9.31 19.13 6.85
C LEU A 539 9.04 17.75 7.49
N TYR A 540 10.04 17.14 8.13
CA TYR A 540 9.88 15.82 8.73
C TYR A 540 8.74 15.76 9.76
N SER A 541 8.55 16.81 10.56
CA SER A 541 7.52 16.86 11.60
C SER A 541 6.11 17.13 11.07
N SER A 542 6.01 17.71 9.88
CA SER A 542 4.75 18.19 9.29
C SER A 542 4.20 17.22 8.25
N ILE A 543 5.05 16.63 7.42
CA ILE A 543 4.63 15.81 6.29
C ILE A 543 5.16 14.38 6.39
N ILE A 544 6.49 14.21 6.43
CA ILE A 544 7.12 12.89 6.26
C ILE A 544 6.74 11.92 7.40
N CYS A 545 6.96 12.32 8.66
CA CYS A 545 6.63 11.46 9.80
C CYS A 545 5.12 11.32 10.04
N PRO A 546 4.28 12.37 9.94
CA PRO A 546 2.83 12.22 10.02
C PRO A 546 2.25 11.27 8.97
N PHE A 547 2.72 11.31 7.72
CA PHE A 547 2.34 10.34 6.69
C PHE A 547 2.73 8.91 7.09
N ALA A 548 3.99 8.69 7.51
CA ALA A 548 4.45 7.39 7.97
C ALA A 548 3.65 6.89 9.17
N GLN A 549 3.35 7.76 10.14
CA GLN A 549 2.57 7.40 11.32
C GLN A 549 1.13 7.01 10.95
N SER A 550 0.49 7.78 10.05
CA SER A 550 -0.83 7.47 9.52
C SER A 550 -0.83 6.10 8.83
N LEU A 551 0.16 5.82 7.97
CA LEU A 551 0.31 4.52 7.31
C LEU A 551 0.58 3.37 8.31
N LEU A 552 1.48 3.56 9.27
CA LEU A 552 1.88 2.53 10.25
C LEU A 552 0.76 2.21 11.25
N SER A 553 -0.17 3.14 11.47
CA SER A 553 -1.37 2.94 12.30
C SER A 553 -2.45 2.09 11.63
N LEU A 554 -2.35 1.85 10.31
CA LEU A 554 -3.33 1.06 9.59
C LEU A 554 -3.43 -0.38 10.10
N SER A 555 -4.64 -0.95 10.04
CA SER A 555 -4.84 -2.36 10.34
C SER A 555 -3.97 -3.30 9.48
N LYS A 556 -3.62 -4.48 10.01
CA LYS A 556 -2.81 -5.49 9.29
C LYS A 556 -3.36 -5.84 7.91
N ALA A 557 -4.68 -5.92 7.75
CA ALA A 557 -5.33 -6.22 6.48
C ALA A 557 -5.12 -5.11 5.43
N ASN A 558 -5.10 -3.84 5.85
CA ASN A 558 -4.86 -2.70 4.95
C ASN A 558 -3.39 -2.59 4.58
N LEU A 559 -2.48 -2.86 5.52
CA LEU A 559 -1.05 -2.92 5.26
C LEU A 559 -0.68 -4.00 4.22
N ILE A 560 -1.36 -5.15 4.26
CA ILE A 560 -1.19 -6.21 3.24
C ILE A 560 -1.53 -5.66 1.85
N ARG A 561 -2.61 -4.88 1.70
CA ARG A 561 -2.98 -4.30 0.39
C ARG A 561 -1.93 -3.33 -0.13
N ILE A 562 -1.47 -2.42 0.73
CA ILE A 562 -0.40 -1.46 0.36
C ILE A 562 0.87 -2.20 -0.09
N LYS A 563 1.21 -3.31 0.59
CA LYS A 563 2.33 -4.18 0.22
C LYS A 563 2.20 -4.80 -1.17
N PHE A 564 0.99 -5.00 -1.69
CA PHE A 564 0.75 -5.45 -3.07
C PHE A 564 0.65 -4.30 -4.08
N TRP A 565 0.15 -3.13 -3.67
CA TRP A 565 -0.02 -1.98 -4.57
C TRP A 565 1.28 -1.20 -4.85
N TRP A 566 2.19 -1.10 -3.90
CA TRP A 566 3.48 -0.43 -4.14
C TRP A 566 4.33 -1.11 -5.22
N PRO A 567 4.51 -2.44 -5.24
CA PRO A 567 5.24 -3.13 -6.32
C PRO A 567 4.61 -3.00 -7.71
N MET A 568 3.29 -2.74 -7.79
CA MET A 568 2.60 -2.52 -9.08
C MET A 568 2.98 -1.19 -9.74
N ASN A 569 3.62 -0.29 -8.98
CA ASN A 569 4.16 0.95 -9.52
C ASN A 569 5.55 0.74 -10.12
N GLN A 570 6.06 1.77 -10.80
CA GLN A 570 7.43 1.74 -11.32
C GLN A 570 8.45 1.66 -10.17
N ALA A 571 9.56 0.95 -10.38
CA ALA A 571 10.63 0.82 -9.38
C ALA A 571 11.15 2.18 -8.87
N CYS A 572 11.09 3.23 -9.68
CA CYS A 572 11.45 4.60 -9.30
C CYS A 572 10.56 5.19 -8.19
N PHE A 573 9.27 4.84 -8.12
CA PHE A 573 8.39 5.26 -7.03
C PHE A 573 8.85 4.67 -5.69
N PHE A 574 9.23 3.39 -5.71
CA PHE A 574 9.72 2.70 -4.53
C PHE A 574 11.09 3.22 -4.09
N ASP A 575 11.99 3.49 -5.04
CA ASP A 575 13.31 4.09 -4.77
C ASP A 575 13.16 5.49 -4.17
N ARG A 576 12.23 6.30 -4.68
CA ARG A 576 11.89 7.61 -4.13
C ARG A 576 11.44 7.54 -2.67
N LEU A 577 10.55 6.60 -2.32
CA LEU A 577 10.11 6.40 -0.94
C LEU A 577 11.30 6.08 -0.02
N ILE A 578 12.17 5.14 -0.41
CA ILE A 578 13.36 4.79 0.36
C ILE A 578 14.26 6.02 0.53
N LEU A 579 14.48 6.79 -0.55
CA LEU A 579 15.32 7.98 -0.54
C LEU A 579 14.78 9.06 0.41
N ILE A 580 13.46 9.30 0.42
CA ILE A 580 12.81 10.26 1.34
C ILE A 580 13.12 9.91 2.79
N TYR A 581 12.91 8.65 3.20
CA TYR A 581 13.13 8.25 4.59
C TYR A 581 14.61 8.11 4.95
N LYS A 582 15.49 7.74 4.00
CA LYS A 582 16.95 7.77 4.20
C LYS A 582 17.44 9.20 4.43
N LYS A 583 17.01 10.16 3.60
CA LYS A 583 17.35 11.58 3.75
C LYS A 583 16.80 12.15 5.07
N CYS A 584 15.55 11.84 5.41
CA CYS A 584 14.93 12.21 6.68
C CYS A 584 15.72 11.66 7.88
N PHE A 585 16.04 10.37 7.87
CA PHE A 585 16.84 9.73 8.92
C PHE A 585 18.23 10.36 9.05
N LYS A 586 18.92 10.61 7.92
CA LYS A 586 20.22 11.27 7.90
C LYS A 586 20.17 12.67 8.52
N TYR A 587 19.14 13.46 8.18
CA TYR A 587 18.92 14.80 8.72
C TYR A 587 18.70 14.75 10.23
N LEU A 588 17.85 13.84 10.72
CA LEU A 588 17.55 13.68 12.14
C LEU A 588 18.76 13.23 13.00
N LEU A 589 19.77 12.62 12.38
CA LEU A 589 21.03 12.26 13.03
C LEU A 589 22.03 13.43 13.15
N GLU A 590 21.72 14.63 12.61
CA GLU A 590 22.64 15.76 12.69
C GLU A 590 22.71 16.38 14.10
N PRO A 591 23.92 16.67 14.63
CA PRO A 591 24.09 17.19 16.00
C PRO A 591 23.39 18.53 16.26
N GLN A 592 23.11 19.31 15.22
CA GLN A 592 22.51 20.65 15.33
C GLN A 592 21.06 20.59 15.83
N LEU A 593 20.31 19.55 15.47
CA LEU A 593 18.90 19.39 15.87
C LEU A 593 18.74 18.96 17.34
N GLN A 594 19.83 18.55 17.99
CA GLN A 594 19.80 17.94 19.32
C GLN A 594 20.31 18.85 20.43
N LYS A 595 20.87 20.01 20.07
CA LYS A 595 21.19 21.11 21.00
C LYS A 595 19.96 21.99 21.33
N LYS A 596 18.79 21.58 20.85
CA LYS A 596 17.51 22.25 20.95
C LYS A 596 16.78 21.90 22.26
N SER A 597 15.63 22.52 22.51
CA SER A 597 14.85 22.33 23.74
C SER A 597 14.49 20.84 23.99
N LEU A 598 14.25 20.44 25.25
CA LEU A 598 13.86 19.06 25.61
C LEU A 598 12.65 18.52 24.81
N LEU A 599 11.72 19.40 24.42
CA LEU A 599 10.56 19.05 23.61
C LEU A 599 10.95 18.70 22.17
N GLU A 600 11.87 19.47 21.56
CA GLU A 600 12.37 19.20 20.21
C GLU A 600 13.17 17.91 20.16
N VAL A 601 13.96 17.61 21.20
CA VAL A 601 14.69 16.34 21.31
C VAL A 601 13.73 15.14 21.30
N ARG A 602 12.63 15.18 22.07
CA ARG A 602 11.62 14.11 22.05
C ARG A 602 10.93 13.97 20.70
N LYS A 603 10.60 15.09 20.04
CA LYS A 603 10.02 15.07 18.68
C LYS A 603 10.99 14.43 17.68
N CYS A 604 12.26 14.78 17.73
CA CYS A 604 13.30 14.17 16.89
C CYS A 604 13.46 12.67 17.15
N GLN A 605 13.44 12.24 18.41
CA GLN A 605 13.50 10.81 18.77
C GLN A 605 12.31 10.02 18.22
N SER A 606 11.09 10.55 18.38
CA SER A 606 9.88 9.94 17.82
C SER A 606 9.95 9.86 16.28
N ALA A 607 10.41 10.94 15.64
CA ALA A 607 10.60 10.99 14.19
C ALA A 607 11.65 9.99 13.68
N LEU A 608 12.74 9.78 14.43
CA LEU A 608 13.77 8.77 14.14
C LEU A 608 13.15 7.36 14.18
N PHE A 609 12.39 7.05 15.24
CA PHE A 609 11.70 5.76 15.35
C PHE A 609 10.72 5.52 14.21
N ILE A 610 9.88 6.51 13.89
CA ILE A 610 8.91 6.42 12.79
C ILE A 610 9.61 6.20 11.45
N SER A 611 10.70 6.93 11.18
CA SER A 611 11.47 6.80 9.94
C SER A 611 12.10 5.41 9.80
N LEU A 612 12.64 4.86 10.90
CA LEU A 612 13.21 3.51 10.92
C LEU A 612 12.15 2.42 10.72
N GLU A 613 10.99 2.54 11.35
CA GLU A 613 9.91 1.56 11.17
C GLU A 613 9.33 1.62 9.75
N MET A 614 9.30 2.80 9.14
CA MET A 614 8.92 2.95 7.74
C MET A 614 9.95 2.31 6.79
N LEU A 615 11.25 2.55 6.99
CA LEU A 615 12.31 1.90 6.22
C LEU A 615 12.27 0.37 6.37
N LYS A 616 11.98 -0.13 7.58
CA LYS A 616 11.77 -1.56 7.83
C LYS A 616 10.60 -2.10 7.03
N ARG A 617 9.47 -1.38 7.00
CA ARG A 617 8.31 -1.79 6.21
C ARG A 617 8.61 -1.80 4.72
N LEU A 618 9.34 -0.80 4.21
CA LEU A 618 9.79 -0.79 2.82
C LEU A 618 10.70 -2.00 2.54
N ASN A 619 11.64 -2.31 3.42
CA ASN A 619 12.48 -3.50 3.26
C ASN A 619 11.66 -4.80 3.23
N GLU A 620 10.69 -4.96 4.14
CA GLU A 620 9.75 -6.10 4.15
C GLU A 620 8.98 -6.23 2.82
N VAL A 621 8.54 -5.10 2.23
CA VAL A 621 7.87 -5.08 0.92
C VAL A 621 8.84 -5.47 -0.19
N ASN A 622 10.09 -5.02 -0.15
CA ASN A 622 11.10 -5.35 -1.14
C ASN A 622 11.40 -6.86 -1.17
N GLU A 623 11.69 -7.45 0.00
CA GLU A 623 12.06 -8.86 0.12
C GLU A 623 10.94 -9.81 -0.32
N THR A 624 9.70 -9.45 -0.01
CA THR A 624 8.54 -10.32 -0.28
C THR A 624 8.03 -10.25 -1.71
N ASN A 625 8.51 -9.29 -2.51
CA ASN A 625 8.15 -9.11 -3.91
C ASN A 625 9.35 -9.35 -4.84
N GLY A 626 10.31 -10.18 -4.43
CA GLY A 626 11.43 -10.60 -5.28
C GLY A 626 12.48 -9.52 -5.53
N GLU A 627 12.76 -8.67 -4.54
CA GLU A 627 13.75 -7.58 -4.61
C GLU A 627 13.46 -6.57 -5.74
N ILE A 628 12.36 -5.82 -5.61
CA ILE A 628 11.98 -4.70 -6.51
C ILE A 628 13.19 -3.79 -6.80
N LEU A 629 13.99 -3.54 -5.77
CA LEU A 629 15.29 -2.87 -5.86
C LEU A 629 16.39 -3.74 -5.23
N PRO A 630 17.65 -3.57 -5.68
CA PRO A 630 18.79 -4.21 -5.04
C PRO A 630 18.86 -3.91 -3.54
N TYR A 631 19.15 -4.93 -2.73
CA TYR A 631 19.21 -4.80 -1.26
C TYR A 631 20.14 -3.67 -0.79
N ASN A 632 21.25 -3.44 -1.51
CA ASN A 632 22.23 -2.40 -1.20
C ASN A 632 21.66 -0.96 -1.21
N ASN A 633 20.52 -0.74 -1.88
CA ASN A 633 19.84 0.57 -1.89
C ASN A 633 19.40 1.00 -0.48
N PHE A 634 19.22 0.06 0.45
CA PHE A 634 18.83 0.35 1.83
C PHE A 634 20.00 0.78 2.74
N TYR A 635 21.25 0.58 2.33
CA TYR A 635 22.42 0.92 3.16
C TYR A 635 22.53 2.42 3.43
N VAL A 636 22.91 2.77 4.66
CA VAL A 636 23.19 4.15 5.10
C VAL A 636 24.66 4.24 5.52
N ALA A 637 25.53 4.62 4.59
CA ALA A 637 26.99 4.61 4.77
C ALA A 637 27.45 5.49 5.95
N GLU A 638 26.75 6.59 6.21
CA GLU A 638 27.07 7.56 7.27
C GLU A 638 26.88 7.00 8.69
N LEU A 639 26.20 5.86 8.84
CA LEU A 639 26.05 5.19 10.14
C LEU A 639 27.41 4.84 10.75
N LYS A 640 28.38 4.41 9.92
CA LYS A 640 29.71 4.02 10.40
C LYS A 640 30.48 5.18 11.06
N GLU A 641 30.31 6.39 10.54
CA GLU A 641 31.01 7.58 11.05
C GLU A 641 30.32 8.16 12.28
N LYS A 642 28.98 8.06 12.32
CA LYS A 642 28.15 8.70 13.34
C LYS A 642 27.79 7.78 14.51
N VAL A 643 27.89 6.46 14.33
CA VAL A 643 27.41 5.46 15.28
C VAL A 643 28.52 4.46 15.65
N ASP A 644 28.90 4.41 16.93
CA ASP A 644 29.55 3.26 17.55
C ASP A 644 28.61 2.05 17.56
N ILE A 645 28.72 1.27 16.48
CA ILE A 645 27.96 0.05 16.24
C ILE A 645 28.25 -1.00 17.33
N LYS A 646 29.47 -1.03 17.89
CA LYS A 646 29.84 -2.01 18.93
C LYS A 646 29.07 -1.77 20.21
N GLU A 647 29.00 -0.50 20.64
CA GLU A 647 28.29 -0.11 21.86
C GLU A 647 26.77 -0.26 21.71
N ASP A 648 26.19 0.17 20.58
CA ASP A 648 24.74 0.02 20.31
C ASP A 648 24.32 -1.46 20.38
N TYR A 649 25.10 -2.35 19.76
CA TYR A 649 24.86 -3.78 19.76
C TYR A 649 25.00 -4.41 21.17
N ALA A 650 26.03 -4.02 21.91
CA ALA A 650 26.23 -4.49 23.28
C ALA A 650 25.06 -4.09 24.19
N ASN A 651 24.58 -2.85 24.07
CA ASN A 651 23.48 -2.34 24.87
C ASN A 651 22.14 -2.99 24.50
N TRP A 652 21.91 -3.24 23.21
CA TRP A 652 20.74 -3.99 22.72
C TRP A 652 20.72 -5.42 23.29
N THR A 653 21.84 -6.13 23.19
CA THR A 653 21.98 -7.54 23.61
C THR A 653 21.86 -7.69 25.13
N LEU A 654 22.45 -6.76 25.89
CA LEU A 654 22.41 -6.76 27.36
C LEU A 654 21.10 -6.20 27.92
N LYS A 655 20.18 -5.71 27.08
CA LYS A 655 18.89 -5.08 27.45
C LYS A 655 19.00 -4.07 28.60
N LYS A 656 20.13 -3.37 28.71
CA LYS A 656 20.34 -2.37 29.77
C LYS A 656 19.43 -1.17 29.50
N LYS A 657 18.65 -0.74 30.51
CA LYS A 657 17.79 0.46 30.45
C LYS A 657 18.60 1.77 30.61
N HIS A 658 19.77 1.87 29.98
CA HIS A 658 20.57 3.09 30.05
C HIS A 658 20.39 3.93 28.78
N GLN A 659 20.43 5.25 28.97
CA GLN A 659 20.49 6.26 27.93
C GLN A 659 21.76 6.04 27.10
N ASN A 660 21.64 5.53 25.87
CA ASN A 660 22.75 5.51 24.92
C ASN A 660 23.15 6.97 24.64
N HIS A 661 24.34 7.39 25.08
CA HIS A 661 24.88 8.73 24.86
C HIS A 661 25.75 8.71 23.60
N PHE A 662 25.15 9.08 22.48
CA PHE A 662 25.75 9.10 21.15
C PHE A 662 26.29 10.47 20.81
N TRP A 663 27.57 10.82 21.00
CA TRP A 663 28.11 12.12 20.57
C TRP A 663 27.23 13.37 20.92
N GLY A 664 26.50 13.32 22.05
CA GLY A 664 25.51 14.35 22.46
C GLY A 664 24.03 14.07 22.12
N VAL A 665 23.73 13.03 21.34
CA VAL A 665 22.38 12.46 21.09
C VAL A 665 22.05 11.47 22.22
N THR A 666 20.97 11.68 22.96
CA THR A 666 20.41 10.61 23.79
C THR A 666 19.30 9.94 22.99
N LEU A 667 19.35 8.62 22.73
CA LEU A 667 18.19 7.89 22.17
C LEU A 667 17.25 7.48 23.31
N GLU A 668 15.95 7.38 23.05
CA GLU A 668 15.02 6.86 24.06
C GLU A 668 15.42 5.43 24.48
N PRO A 669 15.22 5.05 25.76
CA PRO A 669 15.51 3.69 26.22
C PRO A 669 14.72 2.66 25.39
N GLY A 670 15.40 1.94 24.49
CA GLY A 670 14.79 0.91 23.64
C GLY A 670 14.96 1.09 22.13
N LEU A 671 15.44 2.24 21.65
CA LEU A 671 15.76 2.43 20.23
C LEU A 671 17.22 2.03 19.95
N PHE A 672 17.40 0.86 19.33
CA PHE A 672 18.71 0.31 18.95
C PHE A 672 18.77 0.13 17.45
N LEU A 673 19.79 0.71 16.80
CA LEU A 673 19.97 0.59 15.35
C LEU A 673 20.30 -0.84 14.94
N SER A 674 20.92 -1.60 15.84
CA SER A 674 21.16 -3.04 15.73
C SER A 674 19.89 -3.88 15.48
N LYS A 675 18.69 -3.34 15.76
CA LYS A 675 17.40 -3.97 15.42
C LYS A 675 17.05 -3.84 13.92
N TYR A 676 17.71 -2.94 13.20
CA TYR A 676 17.46 -2.60 11.80
C TYR A 676 18.68 -2.94 10.93
N PRO A 677 19.08 -4.22 10.83
CA PRO A 677 20.35 -4.61 10.25
C PRO A 677 20.47 -4.28 8.76
N PHE A 678 19.36 -4.22 8.03
CA PHE A 678 19.33 -3.89 6.60
C PHE A 678 19.84 -2.48 6.26
N LEU A 679 20.03 -1.61 7.25
CA LEU A 679 20.63 -0.29 7.06
C LEU A 679 22.16 -0.31 7.06
N PHE A 680 22.76 -1.37 7.62
CA PHE A 680 24.21 -1.52 7.72
C PHE A 680 24.79 -2.12 6.45
N ASP A 681 25.91 -1.54 6.01
CA ASP A 681 26.73 -2.14 4.98
C ASP A 681 27.46 -3.40 5.48
N GLU A 682 28.09 -4.12 4.57
CA GLU A 682 28.81 -5.37 4.84
C GLU A 682 29.91 -5.17 5.91
N LYS A 683 30.57 -4.02 5.93
CA LYS A 683 31.63 -3.67 6.89
C LYS A 683 31.05 -3.52 8.30
N ALA A 684 29.92 -2.82 8.44
CA ALA A 684 29.22 -2.66 9.70
C ALA A 684 28.68 -4.00 10.23
N LYS A 685 28.12 -4.84 9.37
CA LYS A 685 27.65 -6.19 9.76
C LYS A 685 28.79 -7.10 10.19
N LYS A 686 29.96 -7.01 9.53
CA LYS A 686 31.17 -7.70 10.00
C LYS A 686 31.58 -7.25 11.40
N MET A 687 31.52 -5.94 11.68
CA MET A 687 31.78 -5.42 13.03
C MET A 687 30.74 -5.90 14.06
N LEU A 688 29.46 -6.04 13.68
CA LEU A 688 28.42 -6.62 14.55
C LEU A 688 28.74 -8.07 14.90
N LEU A 689 29.13 -8.89 13.93
CA LEU A 689 29.52 -10.29 14.16
C LEU A 689 30.75 -10.40 15.07
N GLN A 690 31.76 -9.56 14.84
CA GLN A 690 32.95 -9.48 15.70
C GLN A 690 32.59 -9.02 17.12
N SER A 691 31.66 -8.09 17.25
CA SER A 691 31.20 -7.58 18.55
C SER A 691 30.41 -8.63 19.32
N ASP A 692 29.57 -9.43 18.65
CA ASP A 692 28.92 -10.58 19.29
C ASP A 692 29.98 -11.59 19.79
N ALA A 693 30.96 -11.94 18.96
CA ALA A 693 32.04 -12.83 19.37
C ALA A 693 32.83 -12.29 20.58
N GLU A 694 33.17 -10.98 20.58
CA GLU A 694 33.82 -10.29 21.70
C GLU A 694 32.95 -10.30 22.98
N LEU A 695 31.65 -10.05 22.86
CA LEU A 695 30.72 -10.06 24.01
C LEU A 695 30.54 -11.45 24.60
N LYS A 696 30.46 -12.49 23.76
CA LYS A 696 30.42 -13.89 24.23
C LYS A 696 31.72 -14.26 24.95
N LEU A 697 32.85 -13.79 24.44
CA LEU A 697 34.16 -13.96 25.06
C LEU A 697 34.20 -13.31 26.46
N GLN A 698 33.76 -12.06 26.57
CA GLN A 698 33.68 -11.37 27.87
C GLN A 698 32.67 -12.02 28.84
N ASP A 699 31.55 -12.56 28.35
CA ASP A 699 30.59 -13.27 29.20
C ASP A 699 31.15 -14.60 29.73
N ALA A 700 31.96 -15.30 28.93
CA ALA A 700 32.71 -16.48 29.36
C ALA A 700 33.80 -16.13 30.40
N GLU A 701 34.51 -15.02 30.21
CA GLU A 701 35.50 -14.50 31.17
C GLU A 701 34.88 -14.01 32.49
N ARG A 702 33.71 -13.35 32.46
CA ARG A 702 32.99 -12.99 33.69
C ARG A 702 32.48 -14.21 34.45
N LYS A 703 32.01 -15.23 33.74
CA LYS A 703 31.70 -16.54 34.35
C LYS A 703 32.97 -17.15 34.98
N SER A 704 34.14 -16.95 34.38
CA SER A 704 35.45 -17.33 34.96
C SER A 704 35.77 -16.54 36.24
N GLN A 705 35.57 -15.23 36.28
CA GLN A 705 35.80 -14.41 37.48
C GLN A 705 34.84 -14.72 38.65
N ASN A 706 33.57 -15.03 38.34
CA ASN A 706 32.58 -15.42 39.35
C ASN A 706 32.82 -16.84 39.91
N VAL A 707 33.51 -17.72 39.17
CA VAL A 707 33.98 -19.01 39.68
C VAL A 707 35.27 -18.83 40.51
N MET A 708 36.09 -17.81 40.16
CA MET A 708 37.29 -17.41 40.90
C MET A 708 37.00 -16.94 42.34
N SER A 709 35.76 -16.51 42.65
CA SER A 709 35.37 -16.17 44.03
C SER A 709 35.00 -17.38 44.89
N LEU A 710 34.95 -18.60 44.34
CA LEU A 710 34.41 -19.77 45.05
C LEU A 710 35.39 -20.93 45.32
N GLN A 711 36.59 -21.00 44.72
CA GLN A 711 37.60 -21.99 45.11
C GLN A 711 38.99 -21.70 44.52
N TRP A 712 40.00 -21.58 45.40
CA TRP A 712 41.35 -21.13 45.07
C TRP A 712 42.36 -22.22 44.68
N GLN A 713 41.95 -23.47 44.45
CA GLN A 713 42.90 -24.52 44.09
C GLN A 713 42.35 -25.49 43.03
N LEU A 714 43.14 -25.67 41.96
CA LEU A 714 42.99 -26.61 40.84
C LEU A 714 41.85 -26.35 39.84
N ILE A 715 41.93 -25.23 39.10
CA ILE A 715 41.13 -25.04 37.89
C ILE A 715 42.02 -25.24 36.66
N ASP A 716 41.70 -26.24 35.86
CA ASP A 716 42.30 -26.48 34.56
C ASP A 716 41.82 -25.42 33.55
N PHE A 717 42.71 -24.48 33.20
CA PHE A 717 42.46 -23.43 32.22
C PHE A 717 42.11 -23.98 30.82
N SER A 718 42.33 -25.28 30.55
CA SER A 718 41.95 -25.97 29.31
C SER A 718 40.43 -25.97 29.05
N ARG A 719 39.60 -25.80 30.08
CA ARG A 719 38.13 -25.87 29.96
C ARG A 719 37.49 -24.63 29.36
N PHE A 720 38.21 -23.52 29.16
CA PHE A 720 37.64 -22.22 28.79
C PHE A 720 37.94 -21.76 27.35
N TYR A 721 38.87 -22.44 26.65
CA TYR A 721 39.18 -22.24 25.23
C TYR A 721 38.83 -23.49 24.44
N LEU A 722 38.42 -23.34 23.17
CA LEU A 722 38.39 -24.46 22.24
C LEU A 722 39.81 -24.64 21.68
N ARG A 723 40.62 -25.46 22.37
CA ARG A 723 41.97 -25.81 21.94
C ARG A 723 41.94 -27.00 20.99
N LEU A 724 42.51 -26.84 19.80
CA LEU A 724 42.81 -27.94 18.88
C LEU A 724 44.32 -28.15 18.81
N ILE A 725 44.76 -29.36 19.14
CA ILE A 725 46.18 -29.76 19.06
C ILE A 725 46.34 -30.63 17.82
N VAL A 726 47.05 -30.16 16.80
CA VAL A 726 47.10 -30.84 15.50
C VAL A 726 48.54 -31.05 15.02
N ASN A 727 48.77 -32.11 14.26
CA ASN A 727 50.01 -32.31 13.52
C ASN A 727 49.82 -31.92 12.04
N ARG A 728 50.86 -31.40 11.39
CA ARG A 728 50.83 -31.00 9.98
C ARG A 728 50.46 -32.16 9.05
N SER A 729 50.91 -33.39 9.35
CA SER A 729 50.66 -34.57 8.50
C SER A 729 49.28 -35.22 8.72
N THR A 730 48.66 -35.02 9.89
CA THR A 730 47.39 -35.66 10.28
C THR A 730 46.28 -34.66 10.64
N ILE A 731 46.40 -33.42 10.15
CA ILE A 731 45.53 -32.29 10.51
C ILE A 731 44.03 -32.59 10.43
N LEU A 732 43.60 -33.33 9.39
CA LEU A 732 42.21 -33.71 9.21
C LEU A 732 41.72 -34.73 10.23
N GLN A 733 42.51 -35.78 10.47
CA GLN A 733 42.16 -36.84 11.40
C GLN A 733 42.11 -36.29 12.84
N ASP A 734 43.14 -35.52 13.24
CA ASP A 734 43.24 -34.92 14.56
C ASP A 734 42.07 -33.96 14.83
N THR A 735 41.69 -33.17 13.82
CA THR A 735 40.56 -32.24 13.89
C THR A 735 39.24 -32.98 14.05
N ILE A 736 39.01 -34.03 13.25
CA ILE A 736 37.78 -34.83 13.30
C ILE A 736 37.63 -35.46 14.69
N GLU A 737 38.67 -36.10 15.21
CA GLU A 737 38.63 -36.78 16.52
C GLU A 737 38.33 -35.81 17.67
N GLN A 738 38.92 -34.60 17.63
CA GLN A 738 38.74 -33.60 18.69
C GLN A 738 37.40 -32.88 18.65
N LEU A 739 36.81 -32.69 17.46
CA LEU A 739 35.52 -32.01 17.31
C LEU A 739 34.32 -32.96 17.39
N LYS A 740 34.50 -34.27 17.18
CA LYS A 740 33.41 -35.27 17.13
C LYS A 740 32.51 -35.29 18.37
N TYR A 741 33.07 -35.03 19.56
CA TYR A 741 32.37 -35.12 20.86
C TYR A 741 32.21 -33.78 21.59
N LYS A 742 32.46 -32.64 20.93
CA LYS A 742 32.34 -31.32 21.56
C LYS A 742 30.90 -30.83 21.57
N ASN A 743 30.48 -30.25 22.69
CA ASN A 743 29.14 -29.67 22.83
C ASN A 743 29.05 -28.28 22.18
N ARG A 744 27.84 -27.84 21.82
CA ARG A 744 27.60 -26.49 21.25
C ARG A 744 28.18 -25.35 22.09
N SER A 745 28.16 -25.48 23.41
CA SER A 745 28.73 -24.48 24.32
C SER A 745 30.26 -24.39 24.24
N ASP A 746 30.93 -25.49 23.86
CA ASP A 746 32.38 -25.54 23.71
C ASP A 746 32.82 -24.97 22.36
N LEU A 747 32.02 -25.18 21.31
CA LEU A 747 32.28 -24.67 19.97
C LEU A 747 32.21 -23.14 19.86
N LYS A 748 31.55 -22.48 20.81
CA LYS A 748 31.47 -21.02 20.93
C LYS A 748 32.56 -20.41 21.81
N LYS A 749 33.44 -21.23 22.38
CA LYS A 749 34.57 -20.74 23.18
C LYS A 749 35.63 -20.13 22.26
N PRO A 750 36.46 -19.20 22.78
CA PRO A 750 37.56 -18.64 22.00
C PRO A 750 38.47 -19.75 21.49
N PHE A 751 38.75 -19.71 20.19
CA PHE A 751 39.43 -20.79 19.45
C PHE A 751 40.95 -20.62 19.50
N GLN A 752 41.68 -21.68 19.85
CA GLN A 752 43.14 -21.69 19.88
C GLN A 752 43.66 -22.93 19.15
N ILE A 753 44.68 -22.75 18.33
CA ILE A 753 45.31 -23.83 17.56
C ILE A 753 46.74 -23.98 18.01
N ILE A 754 47.12 -25.21 18.33
CA ILE A 754 48.47 -25.57 18.73
C ILE A 754 48.96 -26.62 17.73
N ILE A 755 49.90 -26.23 16.88
CA ILE A 755 50.61 -27.17 16.01
C ILE A 755 51.77 -27.76 16.81
N GLN A 756 51.86 -29.09 16.89
CA GLN A 756 52.90 -29.76 17.67
C GLN A 756 54.30 -29.34 17.18
N GLY A 757 55.11 -28.76 18.07
CA GLY A 757 56.44 -28.25 17.77
C GLY A 757 56.52 -26.75 17.44
N GLU A 758 55.39 -26.03 17.40
CA GLU A 758 55.29 -24.60 17.06
C GLU A 758 54.47 -23.82 18.11
N GLU A 759 54.81 -23.98 19.40
CA GLU A 759 53.99 -23.51 20.53
C GLU A 759 53.99 -21.98 20.74
N ASP A 760 55.02 -21.27 20.25
CA ASP A 760 55.20 -19.82 20.46
C ASP A 760 54.72 -18.93 19.30
N VAL A 761 53.98 -19.48 18.33
CA VAL A 761 53.56 -18.74 17.12
C VAL A 761 52.29 -17.92 17.37
N TYR A 762 52.22 -16.71 16.81
CA TYR A 762 51.09 -15.79 16.93
C TYR A 762 49.78 -16.42 16.40
N GLN A 763 48.78 -16.56 17.28
CA GLN A 763 47.54 -17.33 17.03
C GLN A 763 46.79 -16.97 15.73
N PRO A 764 46.63 -15.70 15.33
CA PRO A 764 46.00 -15.35 14.06
C PRO A 764 46.71 -15.90 12.81
N VAL A 765 48.05 -16.09 12.85
CA VAL A 765 48.81 -16.72 11.76
C VAL A 765 48.42 -18.18 11.64
N ILE A 766 48.52 -18.90 12.76
CA ILE A 766 48.26 -20.34 12.84
C ILE A 766 46.82 -20.64 12.44
N GLN A 767 45.86 -19.81 12.88
CA GLN A 767 44.44 -19.98 12.54
C GLN A 767 44.20 -19.88 11.03
N LYS A 768 44.76 -18.88 10.36
CA LYS A 768 44.64 -18.76 8.90
C LYS A 768 45.29 -19.93 8.17
N GLU A 769 46.49 -20.32 8.58
CA GLU A 769 47.21 -21.44 7.97
C GLU A 769 46.44 -22.75 8.14
N TYR A 770 45.96 -23.02 9.35
CA TYR A 770 45.13 -24.18 9.67
C TYR A 770 43.89 -24.25 8.77
N PHE A 771 43.10 -23.17 8.68
CA PHE A 771 41.88 -23.17 7.88
C PHE A 771 42.18 -23.37 6.39
N ARG A 772 43.27 -22.81 5.87
CA ARG A 772 43.70 -23.07 4.49
C ARG A 772 44.02 -24.54 4.26
N LEU A 773 44.79 -25.17 5.15
CA LEU A 773 45.22 -26.56 5.02
C LEU A 773 44.06 -27.54 5.15
N ILE A 774 43.20 -27.35 6.16
CA ILE A 774 42.07 -28.25 6.43
C ILE A 774 41.01 -28.16 5.31
N LEU A 775 40.69 -26.96 4.83
CA LEU A 775 39.70 -26.77 3.76
C LEU A 775 40.22 -27.30 2.42
N ALA A 776 41.51 -27.16 2.12
CA ALA A 776 42.11 -27.75 0.92
C ALA A 776 42.01 -29.29 0.91
N GLN A 777 42.08 -29.94 2.07
CA GLN A 777 41.90 -31.38 2.19
C GLN A 777 40.43 -31.80 2.09
N ILE A 778 39.50 -31.06 2.71
CA ILE A 778 38.06 -31.37 2.70
C ILE A 778 37.44 -31.16 1.31
N PHE A 779 37.84 -30.10 0.62
CA PHE A 779 37.33 -29.76 -0.72
C PHE A 779 38.08 -30.46 -1.86
N ASN A 780 38.98 -31.41 -1.53
CA ASN A 780 39.61 -32.24 -2.52
C ASN A 780 38.57 -33.20 -3.15
N PRO A 781 38.43 -33.24 -4.49
CA PRO A 781 37.52 -34.15 -5.19
C PRO A 781 37.66 -35.63 -4.79
N ASP A 782 38.86 -36.07 -4.39
CA ASP A 782 39.13 -37.44 -3.96
C ASP A 782 38.33 -37.84 -2.72
N PHE A 783 37.93 -36.86 -1.89
CA PHE A 783 37.12 -37.08 -0.69
C PHE A 783 35.63 -37.28 -1.01
N ARG A 784 35.21 -37.07 -2.25
CA ARG A 784 33.84 -37.28 -2.79
C ARG A 784 32.70 -36.60 -2.03
N MET A 785 32.98 -35.62 -1.18
CA MET A 785 31.95 -34.86 -0.46
C MET A 785 31.29 -33.79 -1.35
N PHE A 786 32.08 -33.17 -2.24
CA PHE A 786 31.64 -32.10 -3.11
C PHE A 786 32.10 -32.35 -4.56
N LYS A 787 31.25 -31.98 -5.54
CA LYS A 787 31.56 -32.00 -6.97
C LYS A 787 31.90 -30.59 -7.45
N ILE A 788 32.85 -30.47 -8.37
CA ILE A 788 33.16 -29.21 -9.05
C ILE A 788 32.27 -29.10 -10.28
N ALA A 789 31.54 -27.98 -10.42
CA ALA A 789 30.80 -27.64 -11.62
C ALA A 789 31.78 -27.22 -12.74
N PRO A 790 31.74 -27.85 -13.93
CA PRO A 790 32.79 -27.71 -14.95
C PRO A 790 33.01 -26.30 -15.49
N LYS A 791 31.97 -25.44 -15.49
CA LYS A 791 32.05 -24.09 -16.06
C LYS A 791 32.22 -22.97 -15.03
N SER A 792 31.56 -23.08 -13.88
CA SER A 792 31.62 -22.07 -12.82
C SER A 792 32.82 -22.28 -11.88
N ASN A 793 33.44 -23.47 -11.90
CA ASN A 793 34.45 -23.90 -10.91
C ASN A 793 33.95 -23.84 -9.46
N LEU A 794 32.64 -23.70 -9.25
CA LEU A 794 32.01 -23.74 -7.94
C LEU A 794 31.79 -25.20 -7.53
N GLN A 795 31.76 -25.42 -6.22
CA GLN A 795 31.53 -26.72 -5.62
C GLN A 795 30.08 -26.85 -5.14
N TRP A 796 29.51 -28.05 -5.30
CA TRP A 796 28.20 -28.39 -4.76
C TRP A 796 28.21 -29.79 -4.15
N PHE A 797 27.28 -30.08 -3.24
CA PHE A 797 27.19 -31.38 -2.59
C PHE A 797 27.06 -32.51 -3.61
N CYS A 798 27.79 -33.61 -3.41
CA CYS A 798 27.59 -34.81 -4.21
C CYS A 798 26.24 -35.47 -3.83
N PRO A 799 25.34 -35.73 -4.79
CA PRO A 799 24.12 -36.48 -4.52
C PRO A 799 24.49 -37.93 -4.12
N LEU A 800 23.85 -38.45 -3.08
CA LEU A 800 24.10 -39.79 -2.54
C LEU A 800 22.87 -40.67 -2.76
N GLU A 801 23.06 -41.89 -3.22
CA GLU A 801 22.00 -42.89 -3.23
C GLU A 801 21.75 -43.40 -1.79
N ASN A 802 20.50 -43.72 -1.44
CA ASN A 802 20.09 -44.15 -0.09
C ASN A 802 20.92 -45.33 0.47
N SER A 803 21.49 -46.17 -0.41
CA SER A 803 22.35 -47.31 -0.06
C SER A 803 23.78 -46.92 0.40
N THR A 804 24.20 -45.67 0.19
CA THR A 804 25.57 -45.18 0.44
C THR A 804 25.70 -44.23 1.64
N ILE A 805 24.58 -43.91 2.31
CA ILE A 805 24.55 -42.99 3.44
C ILE A 805 25.02 -43.71 4.71
N THR A 806 26.29 -43.52 5.07
CA THR A 806 26.85 -43.99 6.35
C THR A 806 26.85 -42.89 7.39
N GLU A 807 26.74 -43.25 8.67
CA GLU A 807 26.81 -42.31 9.79
C GLU A 807 28.13 -41.52 9.80
N GLU A 808 29.22 -42.15 9.34
CA GLU A 808 30.53 -41.53 9.21
C GLU A 808 30.52 -40.39 8.18
N LEU A 809 29.86 -40.58 7.03
CA LEU A 809 29.78 -39.57 5.97
C LEU A 809 28.91 -38.37 6.40
N VAL A 810 27.78 -38.63 7.06
CA VAL A 810 26.93 -37.58 7.64
C VAL A 810 27.69 -36.76 8.68
N ASN A 811 28.49 -37.43 9.53
CA ASN A 811 29.34 -36.75 10.50
C ASN A 811 30.43 -35.89 9.82
N LYS A 812 30.99 -36.32 8.69
CA LYS A 812 31.94 -35.51 7.90
C LYS A 812 31.31 -34.22 7.38
N PHE A 813 30.09 -34.27 6.85
CA PHE A 813 29.36 -33.05 6.44
C PHE A 813 29.09 -32.12 7.62
N ARG A 814 28.67 -32.67 8.77
CA ARG A 814 28.46 -31.89 9.99
C ARG A 814 29.74 -31.20 10.47
N LEU A 815 30.85 -31.92 10.52
CA LEU A 815 32.15 -31.36 10.91
C LEU A 815 32.64 -30.30 9.93
N THR A 816 32.41 -30.48 8.63
CA THR A 816 32.71 -29.46 7.62
C THR A 816 31.90 -28.19 7.86
N GLY A 817 30.62 -28.33 8.21
CA GLY A 817 29.77 -27.22 8.63
C GLY A 817 30.31 -26.49 9.86
N VAL A 818 30.74 -27.23 10.89
CA VAL A 818 31.38 -26.66 12.11
C VAL A 818 32.62 -25.85 11.74
N LEU A 819 33.49 -26.38 10.88
CA LEU A 819 34.71 -25.69 10.46
C LEU A 819 34.42 -24.41 9.67
N CYS A 820 33.47 -24.47 8.72
CA CYS A 820 33.03 -23.29 7.98
C CYS A 820 32.43 -22.23 8.93
N GLY A 821 31.63 -22.66 9.91
CA GLY A 821 31.06 -21.80 10.94
C GLY A 821 32.12 -21.14 11.82
N LEU A 822 33.08 -21.91 12.33
CA LEU A 822 34.19 -21.39 13.15
C LEU A 822 35.01 -20.36 12.37
N GLY A 823 35.25 -20.60 11.10
CA GLY A 823 36.06 -19.70 10.32
C GLY A 823 35.36 -18.42 9.87
N ILE A 824 34.04 -18.46 9.63
CA ILE A 824 33.22 -17.26 9.40
C ILE A 824 33.06 -16.46 10.69
N TYR A 825 32.70 -17.13 11.81
CA TYR A 825 32.48 -16.49 13.11
C TYR A 825 33.72 -15.73 13.60
N ASN A 826 34.91 -16.33 13.44
CA ASN A 826 36.17 -15.72 13.84
C ASN A 826 36.80 -14.83 12.74
N SER A 827 36.14 -14.66 11.59
CA SER A 827 36.68 -13.92 10.44
C SER A 827 38.07 -14.41 9.96
N THR A 828 38.33 -15.72 10.04
CA THR A 828 39.63 -16.34 9.69
C THR A 828 39.64 -17.02 8.34
N ILE A 829 38.49 -17.49 7.84
CA ILE A 829 38.40 -18.12 6.51
C ILE A 829 38.58 -17.07 5.42
N THR A 830 39.38 -17.45 4.43
CA THR A 830 39.76 -16.64 3.30
C THR A 830 38.85 -16.88 2.10
N SER A 831 38.60 -18.13 1.69
CA SER A 831 37.76 -18.45 0.50
C SER A 831 36.87 -19.67 0.74
N LEU A 832 35.61 -19.62 0.30
CA LEU A 832 34.77 -20.80 0.12
C LEU A 832 34.24 -20.90 -1.33
N PRO A 833 34.38 -22.05 -2.02
CA PRO A 833 34.01 -22.18 -3.43
C PRO A 833 32.54 -22.56 -3.61
N PHE A 834 31.60 -21.88 -2.95
CA PHE A 834 30.17 -22.23 -3.01
C PHE A 834 29.33 -21.15 -3.71
N PRO A 835 28.26 -21.52 -4.44
CA PRO A 835 27.33 -20.57 -5.04
C PRO A 835 26.46 -19.86 -3.98
N LEU A 836 25.80 -18.75 -4.36
CA LEU A 836 24.86 -18.00 -3.55
C LEU A 836 23.75 -18.88 -2.95
N ALA A 837 23.38 -19.94 -3.69
CA ALA A 837 22.41 -20.96 -3.26
C ALA A 837 22.71 -21.53 -1.87
N LEU A 838 23.99 -21.79 -1.53
CA LEU A 838 24.36 -22.32 -0.21
C LEU A 838 23.97 -21.34 0.90
N TYR A 839 24.34 -20.06 0.73
CA TYR A 839 24.13 -19.02 1.72
C TYR A 839 22.65 -18.69 1.89
N LYS A 840 21.86 -18.70 0.81
CA LYS A 840 20.39 -18.64 0.88
C LYS A 840 19.83 -19.78 1.73
N LYS A 841 20.24 -21.02 1.48
CA LYS A 841 19.77 -22.18 2.26
C LYS A 841 20.20 -22.11 3.73
N LEU A 842 21.41 -21.64 4.04
CA LEU A 842 21.86 -21.45 5.42
C LEU A 842 21.00 -20.41 6.16
N LEU A 843 20.64 -19.31 5.49
CA LEU A 843 19.76 -18.27 6.02
C LEU A 843 18.26 -18.62 5.91
N LYS A 844 17.92 -19.86 5.51
CA LYS A 844 16.55 -20.34 5.34
C LYS A 844 15.73 -19.52 4.32
N LYS A 845 16.39 -18.88 3.35
CA LYS A 845 15.75 -18.22 2.20
C LYS A 845 15.56 -19.24 1.06
N PRO A 846 14.48 -19.12 0.25
CA PRO A 846 14.28 -20.00 -0.90
C PRO A 846 15.36 -19.76 -1.96
N VAL A 847 15.76 -20.84 -2.63
CA VAL A 847 16.63 -20.79 -3.80
C VAL A 847 15.78 -20.67 -5.06
N THR A 848 16.30 -19.95 -6.04
CA THR A 848 15.63 -19.57 -7.28
C THR A 848 16.41 -20.08 -8.49
N ARG A 849 15.80 -20.02 -9.67
CA ARG A 849 16.45 -20.39 -10.93
C ARG A 849 17.72 -19.57 -11.21
N ASP A 850 17.74 -18.30 -10.79
CA ASP A 850 18.93 -17.45 -10.91
C ASP A 850 20.12 -17.99 -10.08
N ASP A 851 19.85 -18.64 -8.95
CA ASP A 851 20.90 -19.28 -8.13
C ASP A 851 21.46 -20.53 -8.81
N PHE A 852 20.61 -21.26 -9.57
CA PHE A 852 21.06 -22.38 -10.38
C PHE A 852 21.92 -21.92 -11.55
N ARG A 853 21.61 -20.76 -12.15
CA ARG A 853 22.42 -20.16 -13.23
C ARG A 853 23.87 -19.92 -12.80
N GLU A 854 24.10 -19.50 -11.57
CA GLU A 854 25.45 -19.31 -11.02
C GLU A 854 26.20 -20.65 -10.91
N LEU A 855 25.51 -21.70 -10.44
CA LEU A 855 26.09 -23.03 -10.28
C LEU A 855 26.40 -23.71 -11.62
N ASP A 856 25.42 -23.76 -12.54
CA ASP A 856 25.55 -24.40 -13.85
C ASP A 856 24.96 -23.52 -14.98
N PRO A 857 25.74 -22.54 -15.47
CA PRO A 857 25.29 -21.64 -16.54
C PRO A 857 24.95 -22.37 -17.85
N TYR A 858 25.53 -23.55 -18.09
CA TYR A 858 25.32 -24.30 -19.31
C TYR A 858 23.95 -24.96 -19.32
N MET A 859 23.61 -25.66 -18.24
CA MET A 859 22.29 -26.31 -18.11
C MET A 859 21.16 -25.28 -18.08
N GLU A 860 21.38 -24.12 -17.45
CA GLU A 860 20.39 -23.05 -17.48
C GLU A 860 20.17 -22.47 -18.89
N GLY A 861 21.24 -22.36 -19.70
CA GLY A 861 21.10 -21.99 -21.11
C GLY A 861 20.27 -23.01 -21.91
N ALA A 862 20.40 -24.31 -21.60
CA ALA A 862 19.58 -25.35 -22.20
C ALA A 862 18.11 -25.26 -21.75
N PHE A 863 17.84 -24.93 -20.48
CA PHE A 863 16.48 -24.70 -19.99
C PHE A 863 15.84 -23.44 -20.58
N GLN A 864 16.62 -22.38 -20.77
CA GLN A 864 16.11 -21.19 -21.45
C GLN A 864 15.73 -21.51 -22.90
N ASN A 865 16.56 -22.27 -23.61
CA ASN A 865 16.23 -22.76 -24.95
C ASN A 865 14.96 -23.63 -24.99
N LEU A 866 14.73 -24.46 -23.96
CA LEU A 866 13.51 -25.27 -23.84
C LEU A 866 12.27 -24.39 -23.58
N LEU A 867 12.38 -23.40 -22.70
CA LEU A 867 11.28 -22.49 -22.35
C LEU A 867 10.88 -21.58 -23.52
N ASP A 868 11.87 -21.11 -24.29
CA ASP A 868 11.67 -20.24 -25.45
C ASP A 868 11.32 -21.02 -26.73
N TYR A 869 11.30 -22.36 -26.68
CA TYR A 869 10.94 -23.19 -27.83
C TYR A 869 9.43 -23.18 -28.08
N ASP A 870 9.03 -22.71 -29.26
CA ASP A 870 7.63 -22.60 -29.70
C ASP A 870 7.22 -23.64 -30.77
N GLY A 871 8.11 -24.56 -31.15
CA GLY A 871 7.81 -25.61 -32.15
C GLY A 871 6.86 -26.69 -31.64
N ASP A 872 5.98 -27.21 -32.51
CA ASP A 872 5.01 -28.27 -32.18
C ASP A 872 5.66 -29.65 -31.93
N ASP A 873 6.94 -29.81 -32.31
CA ASP A 873 7.76 -31.02 -32.21
C ASP A 873 8.59 -31.09 -30.91
N ILE A 874 8.23 -30.32 -29.88
CA ILE A 874 8.96 -30.24 -28.59
C ILE A 874 9.19 -31.63 -27.96
N GLU A 875 8.21 -32.54 -28.04
CA GLU A 875 8.31 -33.88 -27.46
C GLU A 875 9.37 -34.75 -28.17
N ASP A 876 9.52 -34.58 -29.49
CA ASP A 876 10.44 -35.36 -30.31
C ASP A 876 11.83 -34.71 -30.40
N ASN A 877 11.92 -33.39 -30.24
CA ASN A 877 13.18 -32.64 -30.30
C ASN A 877 14.00 -32.77 -29.00
N PHE A 878 13.35 -32.68 -27.84
CA PHE A 878 14.04 -32.71 -26.54
C PHE A 878 14.05 -34.10 -25.87
N LEU A 879 13.06 -34.96 -26.15
CA LEU A 879 12.96 -36.34 -25.62
C LEU A 879 13.09 -36.44 -24.07
N LEU A 880 12.52 -35.47 -23.35
CA LEU A 880 12.57 -35.39 -21.89
C LEU A 880 11.34 -36.04 -21.23
N PHE A 881 11.56 -36.77 -20.14
CA PHE A 881 10.53 -37.49 -19.37
C PHE A 881 10.56 -37.10 -17.90
N PHE A 882 9.38 -36.93 -17.29
CA PHE A 882 9.26 -36.64 -15.84
C PHE A 882 9.74 -37.80 -14.97
N GLU A 883 9.80 -39.03 -15.49
CA GLU A 883 10.25 -40.23 -14.77
C GLU A 883 11.67 -40.08 -14.22
N THR A 884 12.48 -39.24 -14.87
CA THR A 884 13.85 -38.91 -14.44
C THR A 884 13.91 -38.11 -13.14
N LEU A 885 12.82 -37.40 -12.78
CA LEU A 885 12.73 -36.55 -11.59
C LEU A 885 11.72 -37.09 -10.57
N ILE A 886 10.63 -37.70 -11.06
CA ILE A 886 9.56 -38.28 -10.26
C ILE A 886 9.40 -39.75 -10.66
N PRO A 887 9.89 -40.69 -9.83
CA PRO A 887 9.78 -42.12 -10.13
C PRO A 887 8.32 -42.53 -10.39
N GLY A 888 8.05 -43.08 -11.57
CA GLY A 888 6.72 -43.53 -12.00
C GLY A 888 5.87 -42.50 -12.74
N ASP A 889 6.33 -41.26 -12.92
CA ASP A 889 5.65 -40.27 -13.78
C ASP A 889 6.10 -40.39 -15.24
N THR A 890 5.30 -41.03 -16.08
CA THR A 890 5.65 -41.30 -17.49
C THR A 890 5.33 -40.14 -18.44
N ARG A 891 4.93 -38.96 -17.93
CA ARG A 891 4.63 -37.79 -18.75
C ARG A 891 5.87 -37.32 -19.54
N ARG A 892 5.65 -36.97 -20.82
CA ARG A 892 6.63 -36.28 -21.68
C ARG A 892 6.53 -34.77 -21.46
N VAL A 893 7.66 -34.08 -21.63
CA VAL A 893 7.71 -32.62 -21.56
C VAL A 893 7.08 -32.01 -22.82
N ASN A 894 6.06 -31.18 -22.64
CA ASN A 894 5.35 -30.46 -23.71
C ASN A 894 5.12 -28.98 -23.35
N HIS A 895 4.46 -28.22 -24.22
CA HIS A 895 4.22 -26.78 -24.04
C HIS A 895 3.51 -26.40 -22.73
N THR A 896 2.65 -27.27 -22.21
CA THR A 896 1.89 -26.98 -20.98
C THR A 896 2.70 -27.25 -19.70
N CYS A 897 3.70 -28.13 -19.76
CA CYS A 897 4.46 -28.58 -18.59
C CYS A 897 5.97 -28.29 -18.65
N LYS A 898 6.49 -27.65 -19.71
CA LYS A 898 7.92 -27.28 -19.84
C LYS A 898 8.44 -26.44 -18.67
N ALA A 899 7.63 -25.50 -18.16
CA ALA A 899 7.98 -24.71 -16.98
C ALA A 899 8.03 -25.55 -15.69
N GLU A 900 7.03 -26.43 -15.48
CA GLU A 900 6.97 -27.36 -14.35
C GLU A 900 8.20 -28.29 -14.31
N TYR A 901 8.63 -28.81 -15.46
CA TYR A 901 9.81 -29.68 -15.57
C TYR A 901 11.10 -28.97 -15.13
N VAL A 902 11.31 -27.74 -15.61
CA VAL A 902 12.49 -26.93 -15.26
C VAL A 902 12.52 -26.64 -13.75
N ASP A 903 11.40 -26.22 -13.18
CA ASP A 903 11.30 -25.94 -11.74
C ASP A 903 11.58 -27.18 -10.88
N LEU A 904 11.05 -28.35 -11.28
CA LEU A 904 11.30 -29.61 -10.58
C LEU A 904 12.75 -30.07 -10.68
N TYR A 905 13.40 -29.86 -11.83
CA TYR A 905 14.82 -30.20 -12.00
C TYR A 905 15.70 -29.33 -11.11
N VAL A 906 15.46 -28.02 -11.10
CA VAL A 906 16.20 -27.07 -10.25
C VAL A 906 16.01 -27.41 -8.77
N ASP A 907 14.77 -27.73 -8.37
CA ASP A 907 14.46 -28.17 -7.00
C ASP A 907 15.14 -29.49 -6.63
N ASP A 908 15.24 -30.45 -7.56
CA ASP A 908 15.94 -31.71 -7.32
C ASP A 908 17.43 -31.49 -7.06
N ILE A 909 18.12 -30.73 -7.91
CA ILE A 909 19.56 -30.48 -7.78
C ILE A 909 19.92 -29.62 -6.57
N LEU A 910 19.15 -28.56 -6.30
CA LEU A 910 19.46 -27.63 -5.21
C LEU A 910 18.89 -28.07 -3.86
N ASN A 911 17.80 -28.86 -3.83
CA ASN A 911 17.12 -29.26 -2.60
C ASN A 911 17.07 -30.78 -2.40
N LYS A 912 16.31 -31.53 -3.20
CA LYS A 912 15.96 -32.95 -2.88
C LYS A 912 17.17 -33.87 -2.87
N SER A 913 18.00 -33.85 -3.91
CA SER A 913 19.15 -34.76 -4.08
C SER A 913 20.26 -34.56 -3.04
N VAL A 914 20.26 -33.42 -2.34
CA VAL A 914 21.30 -33.01 -1.38
C VAL A 914 20.75 -32.76 0.02
N GLU A 915 19.49 -33.12 0.30
CA GLU A 915 18.79 -32.76 1.53
C GLU A 915 19.52 -33.25 2.79
N VAL A 916 19.95 -34.52 2.79
CA VAL A 916 20.61 -35.15 3.95
C VAL A 916 21.98 -34.52 4.22
N GLN A 917 22.76 -34.32 3.15
CA GLN A 917 24.10 -33.75 3.18
C GLN A 917 24.05 -32.30 3.66
N PHE A 918 23.15 -31.51 3.06
CA PHE A 918 22.95 -30.11 3.42
C PHE A 918 22.43 -29.97 4.86
N LYS A 919 21.49 -30.81 5.30
CA LYS A 919 20.97 -30.77 6.67
C LYS A 919 22.08 -31.00 7.69
N ALA A 920 22.92 -32.01 7.49
CA ALA A 920 24.06 -32.29 8.36
C ALA A 920 25.06 -31.12 8.39
N PHE A 921 25.42 -30.59 7.21
CA PHE A 921 26.28 -29.42 7.08
C PHE A 921 25.69 -28.19 7.79
N SER A 922 24.41 -27.90 7.57
CA SER A 922 23.68 -26.78 8.17
C SER A 922 23.60 -26.90 9.70
N GLU A 923 23.33 -28.09 10.23
CA GLU A 923 23.35 -28.35 11.68
C GLU A 923 24.72 -28.09 12.30
N GLY A 924 25.79 -28.48 11.60
CA GLY A 924 27.16 -28.19 11.99
C GLY A 924 27.48 -26.70 11.98
N PHE A 925 27.12 -26.00 10.90
CA PHE A 925 27.31 -24.56 10.76
C PHE A 925 26.60 -23.76 11.87
N HIS A 926 25.31 -24.04 12.08
CA HIS A 926 24.50 -23.40 13.10
C HIS A 926 24.84 -23.83 14.54
N SER A 927 25.69 -24.84 14.72
CA SER A 927 26.20 -25.17 16.06
C SER A 927 27.21 -24.12 16.57
N VAL A 928 27.82 -23.37 15.64
CA VAL A 928 28.83 -22.34 15.89
C VAL A 928 28.25 -20.95 15.65
N CYS A 929 27.72 -20.72 14.44
CA CYS A 929 27.08 -19.49 14.04
C CYS A 929 25.57 -19.60 14.29
N ASP A 930 25.10 -19.26 15.49
CA ASP A 930 23.66 -19.13 15.76
C ASP A 930 23.31 -17.75 16.33
N GLY A 931 22.06 -17.36 16.15
CA GLY A 931 21.49 -16.17 16.77
C GLY A 931 21.13 -15.07 15.79
N SER A 932 20.62 -13.98 16.37
CA SER A 932 19.97 -12.87 15.65
C SER A 932 20.90 -12.07 14.74
N VAL A 933 22.22 -12.19 14.91
CA VAL A 933 23.19 -11.50 14.06
C VAL A 933 23.36 -12.20 12.72
N LEU A 934 23.36 -13.55 12.69
CA LEU A 934 23.44 -14.28 11.44
C LEU A 934 22.16 -14.09 10.61
N ASP A 935 21.00 -14.14 11.27
CA ASP A 935 19.69 -13.86 10.64
C ASP A 935 19.59 -12.43 10.08
N SER A 936 20.54 -11.56 10.43
CA SER A 936 20.60 -10.16 10.01
C SER A 936 21.29 -9.94 8.65
N PHE A 937 22.03 -10.94 8.17
CA PHE A 937 22.74 -10.89 6.90
C PHE A 937 21.82 -11.22 5.72
N HIS A 938 22.08 -10.53 4.62
CA HIS A 938 21.59 -10.90 3.31
C HIS A 938 22.49 -12.01 2.72
N PRO A 939 21.96 -12.93 1.90
CA PRO A 939 22.76 -14.01 1.31
C PRO A 939 24.03 -13.54 0.58
N GLN A 940 23.95 -12.47 -0.23
CA GLN A 940 25.13 -11.92 -0.91
C GLN A 940 26.15 -11.35 0.07
N GLU A 941 25.73 -10.75 1.19
CA GLU A 941 26.65 -10.23 2.21
C GLU A 941 27.38 -11.38 2.91
N LEU A 942 26.66 -12.46 3.23
CA LEU A 942 27.25 -13.64 3.85
C LEU A 942 28.21 -14.37 2.90
N GLN A 943 27.90 -14.41 1.60
CA GLN A 943 28.83 -14.89 0.57
C GLN A 943 30.05 -13.98 0.47
N ALA A 944 29.84 -12.65 0.41
CA ALA A 944 30.91 -11.67 0.31
C ALA A 944 31.89 -11.74 1.48
N MET A 945 31.43 -12.11 2.69
CA MET A 945 32.32 -12.36 3.85
C MET A 945 33.42 -13.38 3.59
N VAL A 946 33.21 -14.30 2.65
CA VAL A 946 34.11 -15.43 2.33
C VAL A 946 34.48 -15.51 0.86
N ALA A 947 34.09 -14.52 0.06
CA ALA A 947 34.36 -14.45 -1.37
C ALA A 947 35.46 -13.43 -1.70
N TYR A 948 36.10 -13.65 -2.83
CA TYR A 948 37.19 -12.84 -3.38
C TYR A 948 36.77 -12.26 -4.74
N GLU A 949 37.21 -11.05 -5.07
CA GLU A 949 37.11 -10.51 -6.43
C GLU A 949 38.17 -11.19 -7.32
N ASP A 950 37.79 -11.61 -8.54
CA ASP A 950 38.73 -12.16 -9.52
C ASP A 950 39.51 -11.05 -10.28
N ASP A 951 39.04 -9.80 -10.21
CA ASP A 951 39.69 -8.62 -10.79
C ASP A 951 40.81 -8.12 -9.87
N ASN A 952 42.04 -8.52 -10.18
CA ASN A 952 43.22 -8.03 -9.48
C ASN A 952 43.59 -6.62 -10.00
N ASP A 953 43.02 -5.57 -9.41
CA ASP A 953 43.45 -4.18 -9.65
C ASP A 953 44.80 -3.92 -8.95
N PHE A 954 45.89 -4.31 -9.61
CA PHE A 954 47.26 -4.11 -9.12
C PHE A 954 47.69 -2.63 -9.11
N GLU A 955 46.99 -1.73 -9.81
CA GLU A 955 47.27 -0.29 -9.75
C GLU A 955 46.76 0.31 -8.44
N ASP A 956 45.60 -0.14 -7.97
CA ASP A 956 45.07 0.23 -6.67
C ASP A 956 45.93 -0.29 -5.50
N LEU A 957 46.57 -1.47 -5.69
CA LEU A 957 47.54 -2.02 -4.73
C LEU A 957 48.76 -1.10 -4.53
N GLU A 958 49.32 -0.56 -5.61
CA GLU A 958 50.43 0.40 -5.54
C GLU A 958 50.00 1.70 -4.84
N LYS A 959 48.80 2.23 -5.16
CA LYS A 959 48.28 3.48 -4.55
C LYS A 959 48.07 3.36 -3.05
N LYS A 960 47.70 2.18 -2.56
CA LYS A 960 47.40 1.92 -1.14
C LYS A 960 48.60 1.44 -0.33
N THR A 961 49.74 1.10 -0.95
CA THR A 961 50.92 0.60 -0.24
C THR A 961 51.57 1.68 0.62
N MET A 962 51.86 1.35 1.88
CA MET A 962 52.49 2.24 2.86
C MET A 962 54.01 1.99 2.95
N TYR A 963 54.76 3.07 3.10
CA TYR A 963 56.21 3.04 3.27
C TYR A 963 56.59 3.73 4.58
N PRO A 964 56.66 2.99 5.69
CA PRO A 964 57.09 3.53 6.97
C PRO A 964 58.61 3.68 7.01
N PHE A 965 59.08 4.58 7.88
CA PHE A 965 60.50 4.82 8.14
C PHE A 965 61.27 5.41 6.93
N PHE A 966 62.34 4.74 6.49
CA PHE A 966 63.30 5.25 5.50
C PHE A 966 62.81 5.10 4.05
N TYR A 967 61.84 4.23 3.79
CA TYR A 967 61.22 4.11 2.48
C TYR A 967 60.15 5.19 2.28
N CYS A 968 60.15 5.79 1.11
CA CYS A 968 59.10 6.68 0.61
C CYS A 968 58.80 6.31 -0.84
N LYS A 969 57.68 6.81 -1.39
CA LYS A 969 57.28 6.54 -2.78
C LYS A 969 58.38 6.90 -3.80
N ASP A 970 59.24 7.86 -3.46
CA ASP A 970 60.34 8.31 -4.32
C ASP A 970 61.67 7.57 -4.14
N HIS A 971 61.77 6.67 -3.16
CA HIS A 971 63.00 5.95 -2.85
C HIS A 971 63.40 5.00 -4.01
N GLN A 972 64.68 5.00 -4.38
CA GLN A 972 65.19 4.26 -5.53
C GLN A 972 64.82 2.76 -5.51
N THR A 973 64.98 2.09 -4.37
CA THR A 973 64.61 0.68 -4.18
C THR A 973 63.10 0.42 -4.35
N ILE A 974 62.23 1.38 -3.98
CA ILE A 974 60.77 1.26 -4.13
C ILE A 974 60.34 1.45 -5.58
N LYS A 975 60.98 2.41 -6.29
CA LYS A 975 60.78 2.57 -7.75
C LYS A 975 61.19 1.32 -8.50
N MET A 976 62.38 0.77 -8.20
CA MET A 976 62.83 -0.49 -8.78
C MET A 976 61.91 -1.66 -8.43
N PHE A 977 61.38 -1.71 -7.20
CA PHE A 977 60.42 -2.75 -6.80
C PHE A 977 59.15 -2.72 -7.64
N TRP A 978 58.49 -1.56 -7.81
CA TRP A 978 57.26 -1.47 -8.60
C TRP A 978 57.48 -1.67 -10.09
N GLU A 979 58.61 -1.21 -10.64
CA GLU A 979 59.00 -1.54 -12.01
C GLU A 979 59.13 -3.06 -12.20
N VAL A 980 59.85 -3.73 -11.28
CA VAL A 980 59.99 -5.19 -11.30
C VAL A 980 58.64 -5.87 -11.14
N PHE A 981 57.80 -5.41 -10.21
CA PHE A 981 56.47 -5.97 -9.96
C PHE A 981 55.57 -5.87 -11.19
N HIS A 982 55.55 -4.72 -11.86
CA HIS A 982 54.73 -4.51 -13.07
C HIS A 982 55.20 -5.35 -14.26
N GLU A 983 56.51 -5.59 -14.38
CA GLU A 983 57.11 -6.49 -15.38
C GLU A 983 56.78 -7.98 -15.17
N MET A 984 56.25 -8.39 -14.00
CA MET A 984 55.95 -9.80 -13.71
C MET A 984 54.72 -10.31 -14.45
N SER A 985 54.73 -11.60 -14.81
CA SER A 985 53.54 -12.29 -15.32
C SER A 985 52.42 -12.31 -14.27
N LEU A 986 51.16 -12.42 -14.71
CA LEU A 986 50.01 -12.53 -13.82
C LEU A 986 50.16 -13.66 -12.79
N GLU A 987 50.74 -14.80 -13.20
CA GLU A 987 51.02 -15.94 -12.32
C GLU A 987 52.00 -15.57 -11.19
N ASN A 988 53.07 -14.82 -11.51
CA ASN A 988 54.04 -14.38 -10.51
C ASN A 988 53.50 -13.26 -9.61
N LYS A 989 52.62 -12.39 -10.13
CA LYS A 989 51.89 -11.40 -9.32
C LYS A 989 50.96 -12.06 -8.32
N LYS A 990 50.26 -13.14 -8.72
CA LYS A 990 49.47 -13.98 -7.81
C LYS A 990 50.34 -14.67 -6.76
N LYS A 991 51.49 -15.25 -7.14
CA LYS A 991 52.45 -15.83 -6.18
C LYS A 991 53.01 -14.79 -5.21
N PHE A 992 53.22 -13.54 -5.65
CA PHE A 992 53.58 -12.45 -4.76
C PHE A 992 52.48 -12.11 -3.75
N LEU A 993 51.22 -12.06 -4.19
CA LEU A 993 50.10 -11.90 -3.27
C LEU A 993 50.07 -13.04 -2.24
N VAL A 994 50.27 -14.30 -2.66
CA VAL A 994 50.38 -15.44 -1.74
C VAL A 994 51.53 -15.26 -0.76
N PHE A 995 52.68 -14.77 -1.24
CA PHE A 995 53.87 -14.54 -0.44
C PHE A 995 53.64 -13.49 0.66
N VAL A 996 52.96 -12.38 0.36
CA VAL A 996 52.79 -11.26 1.31
C VAL A 996 51.51 -11.36 2.14
N THR A 997 50.47 -11.99 1.60
CA THR A 997 49.11 -11.96 2.18
C THR A 997 48.58 -13.35 2.53
N GLY A 998 49.21 -14.40 2.02
CA GLY A 998 48.77 -15.79 2.18
C GLY A 998 47.65 -16.20 1.22
N SER A 999 47.22 -15.31 0.31
CA SER A 999 46.17 -15.57 -0.69
C SER A 999 46.59 -15.05 -2.07
N ASP A 1000 46.17 -15.73 -3.13
CA ASP A 1000 46.38 -15.36 -4.54
C ASP A 1000 45.30 -14.41 -5.08
N ARG A 1001 44.34 -14.00 -4.22
CA ARG A 1001 43.19 -13.16 -4.57
C ARG A 1001 43.01 -12.01 -3.58
N ILE A 1002 42.45 -10.90 -4.05
CA ILE A 1002 42.20 -9.70 -3.26
C ILE A 1002 40.78 -9.77 -2.66
N PRO A 1003 40.61 -9.62 -1.33
CA PRO A 1003 39.27 -9.65 -0.73
C PRO A 1003 38.36 -8.60 -1.37
N ILE A 1004 37.08 -8.93 -1.59
CA ILE A 1004 36.07 -8.03 -2.19
C ILE A 1004 36.01 -6.66 -1.47
N PHE A 1005 36.33 -6.63 -0.17
CA PHE A 1005 36.31 -5.41 0.64
C PHE A 1005 37.58 -4.55 0.57
N GLY A 1006 38.50 -4.89 -0.34
CA GLY A 1006 39.83 -4.31 -0.45
C GLY A 1006 40.81 -4.87 0.58
N MET A 1007 42.08 -4.92 0.19
CA MET A 1007 43.16 -5.41 1.04
C MET A 1007 43.56 -4.39 2.11
N LYS A 1008 43.93 -4.85 3.32
CA LYS A 1008 44.72 -4.00 4.23
C LYS A 1008 46.01 -3.59 3.48
N PRO A 1009 46.40 -2.31 3.53
CA PRO A 1009 47.53 -1.80 2.77
C PRO A 1009 48.81 -2.59 3.06
N ILE A 1010 49.54 -3.01 2.02
CA ILE A 1010 50.86 -3.61 2.20
C ILE A 1010 51.78 -2.54 2.78
N GLN A 1011 52.59 -2.91 3.75
CA GLN A 1011 53.61 -2.07 4.32
C GLN A 1011 54.99 -2.56 3.86
N ILE A 1012 55.72 -1.78 3.06
CA ILE A 1012 57.08 -2.13 2.65
C ILE A 1012 58.07 -1.40 3.55
N GLN A 1013 58.84 -2.16 4.34
CA GLN A 1013 59.79 -1.60 5.30
C GLN A 1013 61.24 -2.04 5.00
N PRO A 1014 62.23 -1.18 5.28
CA PRO A 1014 63.63 -1.50 5.04
C PRO A 1014 64.16 -2.49 6.07
N THR A 1015 64.95 -3.46 5.62
CA THR A 1015 65.83 -4.27 6.47
C THR A 1015 67.27 -3.81 6.32
N TRP A 1016 67.95 -3.56 7.43
CA TRP A 1016 69.35 -3.09 7.48
C TRP A 1016 70.39 -4.21 7.27
N GLN A 1017 69.98 -5.31 6.62
CA GLN A 1017 70.82 -6.45 6.29
C GLN A 1017 71.51 -6.24 4.93
N SER A 1018 72.51 -7.06 4.56
CA SER A 1018 73.19 -6.92 3.27
C SER A 1018 72.26 -7.20 2.08
N GLU A 1019 72.65 -6.75 0.89
CA GLU A 1019 71.93 -7.01 -0.37
C GLU A 1019 71.85 -8.51 -0.75
N ASP A 1020 72.55 -9.38 -0.03
CA ASP A 1020 72.56 -10.83 -0.30
C ASP A 1020 71.30 -11.53 0.23
N PHE A 1021 70.58 -10.90 1.15
CA PHE A 1021 69.40 -11.47 1.80
C PHE A 1021 68.17 -11.40 0.89
N LEU A 1022 67.27 -12.38 1.02
CA LEU A 1022 66.00 -12.41 0.30
C LEU A 1022 64.99 -11.44 0.97
N PRO A 1023 64.02 -10.89 0.22
CA PRO A 1023 62.86 -10.23 0.81
C PRO A 1023 62.10 -11.19 1.74
N VAL A 1024 61.63 -10.69 2.88
CA VAL A 1024 60.90 -11.50 3.87
C VAL A 1024 59.50 -10.93 4.05
N ALA A 1025 58.48 -11.79 4.02
CA ALA A 1025 57.10 -11.38 4.26
C ALA A 1025 56.63 -11.75 5.68
N LEU A 1026 56.09 -10.77 6.40
CA LEU A 1026 55.37 -10.97 7.66
C LEU A 1026 53.87 -11.01 7.38
N LEU A 1027 53.39 -12.19 6.97
CA LEU A 1027 52.04 -12.48 6.47
C LEU A 1027 50.90 -11.87 7.31
N CYS A 1028 51.03 -11.81 8.63
CA CYS A 1028 49.96 -11.30 9.52
C CYS A 1028 49.90 -9.78 9.68
N HIS A 1029 50.95 -9.07 9.26
CA HIS A 1029 50.98 -7.61 9.30
C HIS A 1029 50.87 -6.98 7.89
N HIS A 1030 50.81 -7.82 6.85
CA HIS A 1030 50.93 -7.40 5.44
C HIS A 1030 52.22 -6.59 5.22
N ILE A 1031 53.28 -6.95 5.95
CA ILE A 1031 54.58 -6.27 5.87
C ILE A 1031 55.51 -7.06 4.95
N LEU A 1032 56.11 -6.37 3.98
CA LEU A 1032 57.25 -6.85 3.21
C LEU A 1032 58.51 -6.17 3.72
N GLU A 1033 59.40 -6.96 4.32
CA GLU A 1033 60.75 -6.54 4.66
C GLU A 1033 61.63 -6.65 3.42
N LEU A 1034 61.94 -5.49 2.84
CA LEU A 1034 62.69 -5.39 1.61
C LEU A 1034 64.09 -4.83 1.92
N PRO A 1035 65.18 -5.59 1.71
CA PRO A 1035 66.55 -5.07 1.81
C PRO A 1035 66.77 -3.89 0.86
N ILE A 1036 67.70 -3.00 1.20
CA ILE A 1036 68.02 -1.84 0.36
C ILE A 1036 68.92 -2.30 -0.79
N TYR A 1037 68.32 -2.69 -1.92
CA TYR A 1037 69.04 -3.07 -3.13
C TYR A 1037 69.50 -1.85 -3.93
N THR A 1038 70.74 -1.88 -4.43
CA THR A 1038 71.33 -0.88 -5.33
C THR A 1038 71.07 -1.16 -6.82
N LYS A 1039 70.84 -2.42 -7.23
CA LYS A 1039 70.61 -2.83 -8.62
C LYS A 1039 69.25 -3.48 -8.83
N LYS A 1040 68.58 -3.14 -9.95
CA LYS A 1040 67.26 -3.68 -10.33
C LYS A 1040 67.31 -5.18 -10.60
N GLU A 1041 68.37 -5.67 -11.24
CA GLU A 1041 68.55 -7.08 -11.59
C GLU A 1041 68.64 -7.95 -10.33
N THR A 1042 69.39 -7.49 -9.32
CA THR A 1042 69.53 -8.18 -8.03
C THR A 1042 68.19 -8.24 -7.29
N LEU A 1043 67.43 -7.13 -7.27
CA LEU A 1043 66.09 -7.09 -6.68
C LEU A 1043 65.15 -8.08 -7.39
N LYS A 1044 65.15 -8.10 -8.72
CA LYS A 1044 64.32 -8.99 -9.54
C LYS A 1044 64.62 -10.46 -9.28
N GLU A 1045 65.89 -10.84 -9.27
CA GLU A 1045 66.32 -12.22 -9.04
C GLU A 1045 65.93 -12.70 -7.63
N LYS A 1046 66.20 -11.88 -6.61
CA LYS A 1046 65.93 -12.19 -5.20
C LYS A 1046 64.42 -12.21 -4.90
N LEU A 1047 63.65 -11.29 -5.48
CA LEU A 1047 62.19 -11.26 -5.32
C LEU A 1047 61.54 -12.49 -5.99
N LEU A 1048 61.98 -12.86 -7.21
CA LEU A 1048 61.49 -14.05 -7.90
C LEU A 1048 61.86 -15.34 -7.14
N MET A 1049 63.06 -15.44 -6.58
CA MET A 1049 63.44 -16.55 -5.71
C MET A 1049 62.55 -16.64 -4.46
N ALA A 1050 62.26 -15.51 -3.81
CA ALA A 1050 61.45 -15.47 -2.60
C ALA A 1050 60.00 -15.93 -2.84
N ILE A 1051 59.36 -15.49 -3.93
CA ILE A 1051 57.97 -15.88 -4.24
C ILE A 1051 57.86 -17.31 -4.81
N GLN A 1052 58.94 -17.90 -5.33
CA GLN A 1052 58.93 -19.26 -5.86
C GLN A 1052 59.13 -20.32 -4.76
N GLN A 1053 59.73 -19.95 -3.62
CA GLN A 1053 59.96 -20.86 -2.48
C GLN A 1053 58.79 -20.93 -1.47
N THR A 1054 57.60 -20.44 -1.83
CA THR A 1054 56.43 -20.35 -0.94
C THR A 1054 55.80 -21.67 -0.50
N GLU A 1055 56.23 -22.83 -1.01
CA GLU A 1055 55.60 -24.13 -0.65
C GLU A 1055 56.01 -24.68 0.73
N ARG A 1056 57.02 -24.08 1.39
CA ARG A 1056 57.43 -24.47 2.76
C ARG A 1056 57.27 -23.28 3.71
N PHE A 1057 56.10 -23.14 4.31
CA PHE A 1057 55.86 -22.16 5.38
C PHE A 1057 56.43 -22.68 6.70
N GLY A 1058 57.62 -22.18 7.04
CA GLY A 1058 58.29 -22.39 8.30
C GLY A 1058 59.63 -21.68 8.18
N LEU A 1059 59.93 -20.77 9.11
CA LEU A 1059 61.18 -20.02 9.19
C LEU A 1059 62.38 -20.88 8.79
N ILE A 1060 62.87 -20.74 7.56
CA ILE A 1060 64.25 -21.11 7.26
C ILE A 1060 65.10 -19.92 7.71
N ARG A 1061 65.32 -19.83 9.01
CA ARG A 1061 66.58 -19.27 9.49
C ARG A 1061 67.64 -20.31 9.15
N THR A 1062 68.31 -20.12 8.02
CA THR A 1062 69.70 -20.57 7.84
C THR A 1062 70.61 -19.49 8.36
#